data_AF-A0AAV9L6H1-F1
#
_entry.id   AF-A0AAV9L6H1-F1
#
_cell.length_a   1.000
_cell.length_b   1.000
_cell.length_c   1.000
_cell.angle_alpha   90.00
_cell.angle_beta   90.00
_cell.angle_gamma   90.00
#
_symmetry.space_group_name_H-M   'P 1'
#
loop_
_entity.id
_entity.type
_entity.pdbx_description
1 polymer ?
#
loop_
_entity_poly.entity_id
_entity_poly.type
_entity_poly.pdbx_seq_one_letter_code
_entity_poly.pdbx_strand_id
1 'polypeptide(L)'
;MEEIQSQSDHYRSPSSSVSSPANRVPSSNFFYSRKPGTLRQPISFEDSPVWDETDIEVKVDEGGDSINAATTPPSPSLSKINSGSLPSPSLIEREVVTRKIAGASITWKDLTVTIKGKRKYSDKVVKSSHGYALPGTMTVIMGPAKSGKSTLLRALAGRLPDSTRMYGEVFVNGTRRHMPYGSYGYVDRETTLIGSLTVREFLYYSALLQLPGFFCQRRSVVEDAIDAMSLGDYANKLIGGNCYMRGLRSGERRRVSIARELVMRPHILFIDEPLYHLDSVSALLMMVTLKKLATSGCTLIFTICQSSTEVFGLFDRICLLSNGKTLFFGETLACLQHFSNAGFPCPIMQSPSDHFLRAINTEFDRIIAMCKSWQDNHGDLSSVSMDTAIAIRTIETTYRSSADAAAVESMIVKLTEKEGPSLKRKGMAGNATRVAVLTWRSLLIMSREWKYYWLRLILYVFLALCIGTVFSGLGHSLFSVMRRVAAIFVFVSFTSLLGVAGVPSQLKEIKIYTYEESHQHSGEFVFLLGQLFASIPFLFLISISSSLVFYFLIGLRDEFSLLMYFVLNFFACLLVNEGLLLLVASICQNIFWSILSFVSIHVIMMLSAGFFRIRSALPRPAWMYPISYIAFHTYSIQGLLENEYIGTSFAVGQVRTISGYEALGNVYDISDDSNSKWKNLLVLFVMVVAYKVLVFILLKCCIRKNHSVHKLFRCTQNRKDYK
;
A
#
# COMPACT_ATOMS: atom_id res chain seq x y z
N MET A 1 30.29 -5.27 70.02
CA MET A 1 28.95 -5.68 70.44
C MET A 1 28.44 -6.61 69.36
N GLU A 2 28.99 -7.81 69.35
CA GLU A 2 28.56 -8.89 70.23
C GLU A 2 27.20 -9.42 69.80
N GLU A 3 26.99 -10.70 69.59
CA GLU A 3 27.82 -11.90 69.58
C GLU A 3 26.73 -12.98 69.32
N ILE A 4 26.93 -13.93 68.40
CA ILE A 4 27.21 -15.34 68.76
C ILE A 4 25.93 -16.17 69.00
N GLN A 5 25.82 -17.47 68.76
CA GLN A 5 26.75 -18.62 68.62
C GLN A 5 26.10 -19.54 67.57
N SER A 6 26.78 -20.04 66.52
CA SER A 6 27.72 -21.19 66.52
C SER A 6 27.02 -22.53 66.84
N GLN A 7 27.40 -23.69 66.31
CA GLN A 7 28.73 -24.28 66.08
C GLN A 7 28.47 -25.56 65.23
N SER A 8 29.17 -25.82 64.12
CA SER A 8 30.47 -26.55 64.02
C SER A 8 30.25 -28.00 63.53
N ASP A 9 31.14 -28.73 62.85
CA ASP A 9 32.58 -28.67 62.62
C ASP A 9 32.95 -29.38 61.29
N HIS A 10 33.99 -28.91 60.58
CA HIS A 10 35.26 -29.62 60.36
C HIS A 10 36.05 -29.14 59.11
N TYR A 11 37.21 -28.53 59.41
CA TYR A 11 38.56 -28.71 58.81
C TYR A 11 38.91 -28.36 57.33
N ARG A 12 39.65 -27.24 57.21
CA ARG A 12 40.94 -26.98 56.49
C ARG A 12 41.20 -27.52 55.05
N SER A 13 41.10 -26.58 54.08
CA SER A 13 42.11 -26.08 53.09
C SER A 13 42.95 -27.03 52.18
N PRO A 14 43.54 -26.56 51.05
CA PRO A 14 43.05 -25.65 49.99
C PRO A 14 43.43 -26.08 48.53
N SER A 15 42.84 -25.39 47.54
CA SER A 15 43.32 -25.13 46.16
C SER A 15 43.27 -26.21 45.04
N SER A 16 42.74 -25.74 43.92
CA SER A 16 42.99 -26.07 42.50
C SER A 16 42.18 -27.16 41.77
N SER A 17 41.49 -26.67 40.72
CA SER A 17 41.11 -27.30 39.44
C SER A 17 40.28 -28.58 39.43
N VAL A 18 39.18 -28.57 38.68
CA VAL A 18 38.92 -29.46 37.51
C VAL A 18 37.47 -29.30 37.02
N SER A 19 37.38 -29.09 35.70
CA SER A 19 36.35 -29.40 34.68
C SER A 19 34.84 -29.55 34.98
N SER A 20 34.08 -29.08 33.98
CA SER A 20 32.76 -29.56 33.50
C SER A 20 31.48 -29.01 34.17
N PRO A 21 30.57 -28.36 33.40
CA PRO A 21 29.15 -28.32 33.72
C PRO A 21 28.38 -29.37 32.91
N ALA A 22 27.52 -30.12 33.59
CA ALA A 22 26.56 -31.04 32.98
C ALA A 22 25.14 -30.45 33.01
N ASN A 23 24.34 -30.94 32.06
CA ASN A 23 22.88 -30.83 31.89
C ASN A 23 22.35 -29.67 31.04
N ARG A 24 21.48 -29.88 30.04
CA ARG A 24 21.02 -31.10 29.32
C ARG A 24 20.08 -30.58 28.22
N VAL A 25 20.31 -30.98 26.97
CA VAL A 25 19.32 -31.02 25.86
C VAL A 25 19.65 -32.27 25.03
N PRO A 26 18.71 -33.18 24.74
CA PRO A 26 18.86 -34.20 23.69
C PRO A 26 18.00 -33.84 22.45
N SER A 27 18.57 -33.72 21.24
CA SER A 27 19.03 -34.75 20.26
C SER A 27 17.86 -35.32 19.44
N SER A 28 17.89 -35.36 18.10
CA SER A 28 18.86 -36.12 17.29
C SER A 28 18.97 -35.60 15.84
N ASN A 29 20.21 -35.52 15.34
CA ASN A 29 20.59 -35.42 13.93
C ASN A 29 21.21 -36.77 13.54
N PHE A 30 20.81 -37.36 12.42
CA PHE A 30 21.49 -38.52 11.82
C PHE A 30 22.33 -38.06 10.62
N PHE A 31 23.64 -38.29 10.70
CA PHE A 31 24.59 -38.19 9.59
C PHE A 31 24.86 -39.58 9.01
N TYR A 32 24.88 -39.71 7.68
CA TYR A 32 25.40 -40.90 7.00
C TYR A 32 26.88 -40.71 6.64
N SER A 33 27.72 -41.67 7.07
CA SER A 33 29.11 -41.84 6.64
C SER A 33 29.17 -42.84 5.47
N ARG A 34 29.98 -42.55 4.45
CA ARG A 34 30.16 -43.39 3.25
C ARG A 34 31.52 -44.09 3.29
N LYS A 35 31.54 -45.40 3.03
CA LYS A 35 32.77 -46.19 2.84
C LYS A 35 33.40 -45.93 1.46
N PRO A 36 34.74 -45.95 1.30
CA PRO A 36 35.41 -45.74 0.02
C PRO A 36 35.62 -47.05 -0.75
N GLY A 37 35.48 -46.99 -2.08
CA GLY A 37 35.94 -48.02 -3.02
C GLY A 37 34.83 -48.72 -3.81
N THR A 38 34.51 -48.21 -5.01
CA THR A 38 34.02 -48.99 -6.17
C THR A 38 33.95 -48.05 -7.39
N LEU A 39 34.51 -48.49 -8.53
CA LEU A 39 34.58 -47.74 -9.80
C LEU A 39 33.18 -47.49 -10.38
N ARG A 40 32.97 -46.30 -10.97
CA ARG A 40 31.74 -45.91 -11.69
C ARG A 40 31.66 -46.54 -13.09
N GLN A 41 30.52 -47.13 -13.43
CA GLN A 41 29.98 -47.17 -14.80
C GLN A 41 28.87 -46.10 -14.93
N PRO A 42 28.66 -45.46 -16.09
CA PRO A 42 27.58 -44.49 -16.28
C PRO A 42 26.23 -45.20 -16.49
N ILE A 43 25.21 -44.81 -15.72
CA ILE A 43 23.87 -45.41 -15.75
C ILE A 43 23.02 -44.76 -16.86
N SER A 44 22.36 -45.61 -17.65
CA SER A 44 21.43 -45.25 -18.72
C SER A 44 20.05 -44.87 -18.19
N PHE A 45 19.29 -44.20 -19.05
CA PHE A 45 17.99 -43.58 -18.77
C PHE A 45 16.85 -44.61 -18.84
N GLU A 46 16.79 -45.59 -17.91
CA GLU A 46 15.66 -46.54 -17.88
C GLU A 46 15.16 -46.96 -16.48
N ASP A 47 15.75 -46.49 -15.39
CA ASP A 47 15.27 -46.84 -14.04
C ASP A 47 14.64 -45.63 -13.31
N SER A 48 13.31 -45.50 -13.38
CA SER A 48 12.54 -44.65 -12.46
C SER A 48 12.03 -45.49 -11.28
N PRO A 49 12.16 -45.05 -10.02
CA PRO A 49 11.65 -45.81 -8.89
C PRO A 49 10.13 -45.69 -8.78
N VAL A 50 9.48 -46.83 -8.57
CA VAL A 50 8.07 -46.99 -8.19
C VAL A 50 7.89 -46.46 -6.77
N TRP A 51 6.88 -45.61 -6.55
CA TRP A 51 6.52 -45.11 -5.22
C TRP A 51 5.64 -46.15 -4.52
N ASP A 52 6.16 -46.75 -3.45
CA ASP A 52 5.35 -47.51 -2.48
C ASP A 52 4.49 -46.52 -1.67
N GLU A 53 3.18 -46.68 -1.75
CA GLU A 53 2.23 -46.03 -0.85
C GLU A 53 2.30 -46.73 0.51
N THR A 54 2.66 -45.99 1.55
CA THR A 54 2.55 -46.45 2.94
C THR A 54 1.39 -45.71 3.60
N ASP A 55 0.39 -46.50 3.98
CA ASP A 55 -0.83 -46.10 4.67
C ASP A 55 -0.54 -45.46 6.04
N ILE A 56 -1.22 -44.36 6.34
CA ILE A 56 -1.35 -43.81 7.69
C ILE A 56 -2.82 -43.97 8.11
N GLU A 57 -3.06 -44.88 9.05
CA GLU A 57 -4.33 -45.09 9.74
C GLU A 57 -4.72 -43.85 10.57
N VAL A 58 -5.94 -43.33 10.36
CA VAL A 58 -6.67 -42.56 11.37
C VAL A 58 -8.11 -43.10 11.45
N LYS A 59 -8.39 -43.69 12.60
CA LYS A 59 -9.68 -44.19 13.12
C LYS A 59 -10.90 -43.32 12.77
N VAL A 60 -11.93 -43.96 12.23
CA VAL A 60 -13.34 -43.53 12.32
C VAL A 60 -14.19 -44.78 12.63
N ASP A 61 -15.11 -44.62 13.59
CA ASP A 61 -15.94 -45.65 14.23
C ASP A 61 -16.79 -46.51 13.28
N GLU A 62 -16.93 -47.78 13.68
CA GLU A 62 -17.79 -48.81 13.08
C GLU A 62 -19.27 -48.66 13.47
N GLY A 63 -20.15 -49.05 12.54
CA GLY A 63 -21.55 -49.39 12.76
C GLY A 63 -22.16 -49.87 11.45
N GLY A 64 -22.08 -51.18 11.18
CA GLY A 64 -22.47 -51.82 9.92
C GLY A 64 -23.98 -52.00 9.71
N ASP A 65 -24.37 -52.25 8.46
CA ASP A 65 -24.98 -53.53 8.07
C ASP A 65 -25.31 -53.64 6.56
N SER A 66 -24.74 -54.70 5.96
CA SER A 66 -25.30 -55.61 4.95
C SER A 66 -25.60 -55.16 3.50
N ILE A 67 -25.25 -56.11 2.61
CA ILE A 67 -25.23 -56.13 1.15
C ILE A 67 -26.61 -56.48 0.59
N ASN A 68 -26.97 -55.97 -0.60
CA ASN A 68 -27.64 -56.77 -1.64
C ASN A 68 -27.49 -56.17 -3.05
N ALA A 69 -27.24 -57.07 -4.00
CA ALA A 69 -26.92 -56.84 -5.41
C ALA A 69 -28.15 -56.56 -6.29
N ALA A 70 -27.96 -55.82 -7.40
CA ALA A 70 -28.76 -55.94 -8.63
C ALA A 70 -28.04 -55.34 -9.87
N THR A 71 -27.45 -56.25 -10.65
CA THR A 71 -27.34 -56.38 -12.12
C THR A 71 -27.87 -55.26 -13.04
N THR A 72 -27.07 -54.81 -14.03
CA THR A 72 -27.30 -54.94 -15.50
C THR A 72 -26.27 -54.15 -16.36
N PRO A 73 -26.03 -54.53 -17.65
CA PRO A 73 -24.74 -54.43 -18.35
C PRO A 73 -24.67 -53.32 -19.44
N PRO A 74 -23.52 -53.15 -20.17
CA PRO A 74 -23.18 -51.93 -20.91
C PRO A 74 -23.38 -51.99 -22.44
N SER A 75 -23.15 -50.84 -23.10
CA SER A 75 -22.82 -50.56 -24.53
C SER A 75 -23.93 -49.86 -25.36
N PRO A 76 -23.67 -49.30 -26.58
CA PRO A 76 -22.43 -48.76 -27.19
C PRO A 76 -22.61 -47.38 -27.92
N SER A 77 -21.53 -46.91 -28.55
CA SER A 77 -21.37 -45.75 -29.47
C SER A 77 -22.17 -45.80 -30.80
N LEU A 78 -22.59 -44.65 -31.38
CA LEU A 78 -22.34 -44.22 -32.79
C LEU A 78 -22.98 -42.84 -33.19
N SER A 79 -22.17 -42.02 -33.88
CA SER A 79 -22.40 -41.10 -35.03
C SER A 79 -23.73 -40.35 -35.36
N LYS A 80 -23.56 -39.05 -35.70
CA LYS A 80 -24.19 -38.17 -36.74
C LYS A 80 -25.60 -38.51 -37.30
N ILE A 81 -26.52 -37.53 -37.26
CA ILE A 81 -27.21 -36.86 -38.40
C ILE A 81 -28.22 -35.79 -37.89
N ASN A 82 -28.48 -34.80 -38.76
CA ASN A 82 -29.05 -33.46 -38.60
C ASN A 82 -30.53 -33.30 -38.21
N SER A 83 -30.81 -32.03 -37.84
CA SER A 83 -31.99 -31.19 -38.16
C SER A 83 -33.17 -31.16 -37.17
N GLY A 84 -33.45 -29.95 -36.68
CA GLY A 84 -34.59 -29.63 -35.82
C GLY A 84 -34.35 -28.36 -35.01
N SER A 85 -34.57 -27.20 -35.63
CA SER A 85 -34.47 -25.86 -35.06
C SER A 85 -35.45 -25.61 -33.90
N LEU A 86 -34.95 -25.12 -32.77
CA LEU A 86 -35.67 -24.22 -31.86
C LEU A 86 -34.77 -23.01 -31.54
N PRO A 87 -35.32 -21.78 -31.49
CA PRO A 87 -34.52 -20.57 -31.38
C PRO A 87 -33.98 -20.40 -29.95
N SER A 88 -32.66 -20.28 -29.83
CA SER A 88 -32.02 -19.75 -28.63
C SER A 88 -32.38 -18.27 -28.46
N PRO A 89 -32.51 -17.75 -27.22
CA PRO A 89 -32.79 -16.34 -27.01
C PRO A 89 -31.63 -15.52 -27.58
N SER A 90 -31.97 -14.54 -28.41
CA SER A 90 -31.02 -13.62 -29.03
C SER A 90 -30.17 -12.94 -27.95
N LEU A 91 -28.91 -13.36 -27.83
CA LEU A 91 -27.88 -12.50 -27.28
C LEU A 91 -27.87 -11.27 -28.18
N ILE A 92 -28.26 -10.13 -27.61
CA ILE A 92 -28.07 -8.83 -28.25
C ILE A 92 -26.56 -8.67 -28.39
N GLU A 93 -26.01 -9.11 -29.52
CA GLU A 93 -24.71 -8.66 -30.01
C GLU A 93 -24.87 -7.17 -30.26
N ARG A 94 -24.65 -6.36 -29.21
CA ARG A 94 -24.30 -4.97 -29.42
C ARG A 94 -23.06 -5.02 -30.30
N GLU A 95 -23.17 -4.56 -31.55
CA GLU A 95 -22.01 -4.13 -32.32
C GLU A 95 -21.29 -3.08 -31.48
N VAL A 96 -20.29 -3.53 -30.69
CA VAL A 96 -19.39 -2.63 -29.99
C VAL A 96 -18.54 -2.02 -31.08
N VAL A 97 -18.97 -0.86 -31.59
CA VAL A 97 -18.14 0.01 -32.41
C VAL A 97 -16.92 0.34 -31.57
N THR A 98 -15.85 -0.45 -31.72
CA THR A 98 -14.57 -0.24 -31.04
C THR A 98 -13.99 1.04 -31.60
N ARG A 99 -14.28 2.14 -30.90
CA ARG A 99 -13.89 3.47 -31.31
C ARG A 99 -12.35 3.53 -31.31
N LYS A 100 -11.73 3.62 -32.49
CA LYS A 100 -10.27 3.65 -32.66
C LYS A 100 -9.65 4.71 -31.75
N ILE A 101 -8.71 4.29 -30.91
CA ILE A 101 -7.87 5.19 -30.12
C ILE A 101 -6.81 5.74 -31.06
N ALA A 102 -6.69 7.06 -31.18
CA ALA A 102 -5.61 7.66 -31.95
C ALA A 102 -4.29 7.42 -31.19
N GLY A 103 -3.47 6.44 -31.58
CA GLY A 103 -2.19 6.21 -30.90
C GLY A 103 -1.18 7.34 -31.08
N ALA A 104 -0.13 7.33 -30.26
CA ALA A 104 0.98 8.27 -30.37
C ALA A 104 2.32 7.52 -30.44
N SER A 105 3.22 7.98 -31.30
CA SER A 105 4.59 7.46 -31.33
C SER A 105 5.42 8.12 -30.24
N ILE A 106 6.31 7.35 -29.62
CA ILE A 106 7.29 7.85 -28.68
C ILE A 106 8.67 7.40 -29.14
N THR A 107 9.64 8.31 -29.13
CA THR A 107 11.03 8.01 -29.44
C THR A 107 11.92 8.56 -28.34
N TRP A 108 13.02 7.87 -28.05
CA TRP A 108 14.02 8.35 -27.11
C TRP A 108 15.42 8.16 -27.67
N LYS A 109 16.26 9.17 -27.44
CA LYS A 109 17.63 9.25 -27.96
C LYS A 109 18.60 9.56 -26.82
N ASP A 110 19.69 8.78 -26.78
CA ASP A 110 20.80 8.95 -25.82
C ASP A 110 20.35 9.02 -24.36
N LEU A 111 19.33 8.25 -24.01
CA LEU A 111 18.70 8.39 -22.71
C LEU A 111 19.59 7.80 -21.62
N THR A 112 20.03 8.65 -20.71
CA THR A 112 20.90 8.28 -19.58
C THR A 112 20.27 8.75 -18.28
N VAL A 113 20.13 7.83 -17.32
CA VAL A 113 19.55 8.13 -16.00
C VAL A 113 20.59 7.87 -14.92
N THR A 114 20.86 8.90 -14.11
CA THR A 114 21.79 8.81 -12.99
C THR A 114 21.06 9.04 -11.67
N ILE A 115 21.39 8.23 -10.67
CA ILE A 115 20.85 8.38 -9.32
C ILE A 115 21.92 9.06 -8.45
N LYS A 116 21.56 10.12 -7.75
CA LYS A 116 22.45 10.73 -6.74
C LYS A 116 22.58 9.78 -5.54
N GLY A 117 23.64 8.98 -5.53
CA GLY A 117 24.00 8.13 -4.40
C GLY A 117 24.62 8.91 -3.23
N LYS A 118 24.71 8.26 -2.05
CA LYS A 118 25.44 8.79 -0.87
C LYS A 118 26.96 8.85 -1.07
N ARG A 119 27.51 8.03 -1.97
CA ARG A 119 28.94 8.02 -2.32
C ARG A 119 29.17 9.04 -3.43
N LYS A 120 30.35 9.68 -3.45
CA LYS A 120 30.78 10.72 -4.41
C LYS A 120 30.65 10.34 -5.91
N TYR A 121 30.28 9.11 -6.23
CA TYR A 121 30.02 8.61 -7.58
C TYR A 121 28.52 8.48 -7.84
N SER A 122 28.02 9.18 -8.86
CA SER A 122 26.68 8.96 -9.42
C SER A 122 26.68 7.64 -10.19
N ASP A 123 25.88 6.66 -9.74
CA ASP A 123 25.75 5.41 -10.47
C ASP A 123 24.80 5.62 -11.66
N LYS A 124 25.28 5.29 -12.87
CA LYS A 124 24.49 5.39 -14.10
C LYS A 124 23.62 4.13 -14.20
N VAL A 125 22.33 4.26 -13.91
CA VAL A 125 21.37 3.15 -13.91
C VAL A 125 20.89 2.81 -15.31
N VAL A 126 20.79 3.79 -16.19
CA VAL A 126 20.56 3.60 -17.64
C VAL A 126 21.65 4.38 -18.38
N LYS A 127 22.27 3.77 -19.39
CA LYS A 127 23.46 4.25 -20.10
C LYS A 127 23.17 4.32 -21.61
N SER A 128 22.94 5.53 -22.15
CA SER A 128 22.61 5.80 -23.58
C SER A 128 21.68 4.76 -24.20
N SER A 129 20.42 4.76 -23.77
CA SER A 129 19.39 3.94 -24.41
C SER A 129 18.77 4.68 -25.60
N HIS A 130 18.54 3.95 -26.69
CA HIS A 130 17.88 4.43 -27.91
C HIS A 130 16.71 3.49 -28.25
N GLY A 131 15.62 4.05 -28.78
CA GLY A 131 14.51 3.25 -29.27
C GLY A 131 13.26 4.07 -29.57
N TYR A 132 12.22 3.36 -29.98
CA TYR A 132 10.92 3.95 -30.30
C TYR A 132 9.76 2.99 -30.00
N ALA A 133 8.55 3.51 -29.88
CA ALA A 133 7.33 2.69 -29.88
C ALA A 133 6.28 3.33 -30.80
N LEU A 134 5.58 2.48 -31.56
CA LEU A 134 4.64 2.90 -32.58
C LEU A 134 3.18 2.72 -32.11
N PRO A 135 2.25 3.55 -32.61
CA PRO A 135 0.82 3.36 -32.45
C PRO A 135 0.38 1.92 -32.74
N GLY A 136 -0.40 1.36 -31.83
CA GLY A 136 -0.97 0.03 -31.95
C GLY A 136 -0.01 -1.14 -31.84
N THR A 137 1.22 -0.90 -31.38
CA THR A 137 2.22 -1.95 -31.14
C THR A 137 2.51 -2.14 -29.65
N MET A 138 2.96 -3.34 -29.30
CA MET A 138 3.43 -3.73 -27.97
C MET A 138 4.96 -3.76 -27.93
N THR A 139 5.54 -2.83 -27.18
CA THR A 139 7.00 -2.78 -26.95
C THR A 139 7.30 -3.27 -25.54
N VAL A 140 8.07 -4.36 -25.42
CA VAL A 140 8.48 -4.92 -24.14
C VAL A 140 9.91 -4.50 -23.78
N ILE A 141 10.13 -4.12 -22.52
CA ILE A 141 11.46 -3.89 -21.95
C ILE A 141 11.79 -5.10 -21.07
N MET A 142 12.77 -5.91 -21.50
CA MET A 142 13.16 -7.16 -20.86
C MET A 142 14.59 -7.10 -20.31
N GLY A 143 14.88 -7.86 -19.27
CA GLY A 143 16.21 -7.91 -18.65
C GLY A 143 16.19 -8.40 -17.21
N PRO A 144 17.36 -8.70 -16.60
CA PRO A 144 17.45 -9.21 -15.24
C PRO A 144 17.04 -8.17 -14.19
N ALA A 145 16.87 -8.61 -12.95
CA ALA A 145 16.63 -7.70 -11.83
C ALA A 145 17.75 -6.64 -11.75
N LYS A 146 17.39 -5.41 -11.40
CA LYS A 146 18.32 -4.26 -11.32
C LYS A 146 18.98 -3.83 -12.64
N SER A 147 18.52 -4.31 -13.81
CA SER A 147 19.07 -3.86 -15.10
C SER A 147 18.67 -2.43 -15.53
N GLY A 148 17.73 -1.79 -14.81
CA GLY A 148 17.25 -0.44 -15.10
C GLY A 148 15.90 -0.37 -15.83
N LYS A 149 15.19 -1.48 -16.03
CA LYS A 149 13.89 -1.55 -16.76
C LYS A 149 12.85 -0.55 -16.26
N SER A 150 12.46 -0.64 -14.98
CA SER A 150 11.46 0.25 -14.39
C SER A 150 11.93 1.70 -14.36
N THR A 151 13.25 1.94 -14.25
CA THR A 151 13.85 3.27 -14.33
C THR A 151 13.74 3.85 -15.74
N LEU A 152 14.01 3.06 -16.78
CA LEU A 152 13.80 3.45 -18.17
C LEU A 152 12.31 3.76 -18.43
N LEU A 153 11.41 2.86 -18.01
CA LEU A 153 9.96 3.06 -18.16
C LEU A 153 9.48 4.37 -17.49
N ARG A 154 9.96 4.65 -16.26
CA ARG A 154 9.65 5.91 -15.56
C ARG A 154 10.25 7.13 -16.24
N ALA A 155 11.45 7.01 -16.81
CA ALA A 155 12.08 8.08 -17.58
C ALA A 155 11.26 8.44 -18.83
N LEU A 156 10.78 7.43 -19.57
CA LEU A 156 9.91 7.63 -20.73
C LEU A 156 8.58 8.30 -20.35
N ALA A 157 8.02 7.94 -19.19
CA ALA A 157 6.79 8.54 -18.68
C ALA A 157 7.00 9.91 -17.99
N GLY A 158 8.23 10.40 -17.85
CA GLY A 158 8.54 11.65 -17.13
C GLY A 158 8.33 11.57 -15.60
N ARG A 159 8.26 10.36 -15.02
CA ARG A 159 7.96 10.11 -13.59
C ARG A 159 9.20 9.78 -12.76
N LEU A 160 10.36 10.29 -13.16
CA LEU A 160 11.59 10.08 -12.41
C LEU A 160 11.56 10.87 -11.09
N PRO A 161 12.01 10.30 -9.96
CA PRO A 161 12.07 11.03 -8.71
C PRO A 161 13.13 12.14 -8.76
N ASP A 162 12.92 13.22 -8.01
CA ASP A 162 13.81 14.41 -7.98
C ASP A 162 15.28 14.10 -7.64
N SER A 163 15.55 12.97 -7.00
CA SER A 163 16.92 12.50 -6.69
C SER A 163 17.68 11.98 -7.91
N THR A 164 17.00 11.85 -9.05
CA THR A 164 17.56 11.31 -10.29
C THR A 164 17.67 12.39 -11.35
N ARG A 165 18.72 12.31 -12.16
CA ARG A 165 18.92 13.21 -13.30
C ARG A 165 18.80 12.41 -14.59
N MET A 166 18.04 12.94 -15.51
CA MET A 166 17.84 12.42 -16.86
C MET A 166 18.63 13.27 -17.84
N TYR A 167 19.42 12.62 -18.69
CA TYR A 167 20.08 13.20 -19.86
C TYR A 167 19.55 12.50 -21.11
N GLY A 168 19.63 13.17 -22.26
CA GLY A 168 19.03 12.70 -23.51
C GLY A 168 17.68 13.34 -23.77
N GLU A 169 16.99 12.85 -24.80
CA GLU A 169 15.77 13.46 -25.31
C GLU A 169 14.68 12.41 -25.53
N VAL A 170 13.44 12.79 -25.21
CA VAL A 170 12.24 11.99 -25.48
C VAL A 170 11.32 12.85 -26.34
N PHE A 171 10.88 12.29 -27.46
CA PHE A 171 9.95 12.92 -28.38
C PHE A 171 8.65 12.15 -28.42
N VAL A 172 7.55 12.89 -28.51
CA VAL A 172 6.20 12.35 -28.65
C VAL A 172 5.61 12.93 -29.92
N ASN A 173 5.26 12.06 -30.88
CA ASN A 173 4.87 12.45 -32.23
C ASN A 173 5.86 13.45 -32.88
N GLY A 174 7.16 13.20 -32.75
CA GLY A 174 8.23 14.06 -33.29
C GLY A 174 8.53 15.32 -32.47
N THR A 175 7.69 15.68 -31.49
CA THR A 175 7.90 16.89 -30.69
C THR A 175 8.58 16.60 -29.35
N ARG A 176 9.62 17.38 -29.01
CA ARG A 176 10.30 17.32 -27.72
C ARG A 176 9.46 18.03 -26.65
N ARG A 177 8.44 17.34 -26.12
CA ARG A 177 7.53 17.88 -25.10
C ARG A 177 7.27 16.88 -23.99
N HIS A 178 7.08 17.40 -22.77
CA HIS A 178 6.50 16.62 -21.69
C HIS A 178 5.08 16.19 -22.08
N MET A 179 4.73 14.94 -21.82
CA MET A 179 3.39 14.44 -22.11
C MET A 179 2.35 15.21 -21.28
N PRO A 180 1.33 15.80 -21.91
CA PRO A 180 0.33 16.55 -21.17
C PRO A 180 -0.56 15.62 -20.34
N TYR A 181 -1.14 16.15 -19.25
CA TYR A 181 -2.02 15.37 -18.38
C TYR A 181 -3.17 14.69 -19.16
N GLY A 182 -3.36 13.40 -18.90
CA GLY A 182 -4.38 12.55 -19.53
C GLY A 182 -4.03 12.04 -20.94
N SER A 183 -2.84 12.35 -21.48
CA SER A 183 -2.40 11.80 -22.77
C SER A 183 -1.75 10.43 -22.64
N TYR A 184 -1.25 10.09 -21.46
CA TYR A 184 -0.67 8.79 -21.13
C TYR A 184 -1.29 8.24 -19.83
N GLY A 185 -1.24 6.91 -19.69
CA GLY A 185 -1.55 6.22 -18.44
C GLY A 185 -0.30 5.51 -17.93
N TYR A 186 -0.16 5.37 -16.61
CA TYR A 186 0.96 4.64 -16.02
C TYR A 186 0.47 3.71 -14.93
N VAL A 187 0.80 2.42 -15.04
CA VAL A 187 0.42 1.41 -14.07
C VAL A 187 1.66 0.96 -13.31
N ASP A 188 1.72 1.30 -12.02
CA ASP A 188 2.78 0.86 -11.10
C ASP A 188 2.79 -0.66 -10.91
N ARG A 189 3.92 -1.20 -10.44
CA ARG A 189 4.06 -2.63 -10.09
C ARG A 189 3.08 -3.07 -9.01
N GLU A 190 2.94 -2.28 -7.94
CA GLU A 190 2.03 -2.55 -6.84
C GLU A 190 0.64 -1.95 -7.13
N THR A 191 -0.42 -2.73 -6.87
CA THR A 191 -1.80 -2.28 -7.11
C THR A 191 -2.40 -1.66 -5.84
N THR A 192 -2.69 -0.36 -5.89
CA THR A 192 -3.39 0.37 -4.83
C THR A 192 -4.86 0.49 -5.19
N LEU A 193 -5.67 -0.42 -4.65
CA LEU A 193 -7.12 -0.45 -4.89
C LEU A 193 -7.89 -0.29 -3.59
N ILE A 194 -9.08 0.29 -3.70
CA ILE A 194 -9.99 0.49 -2.56
C ILE A 194 -10.86 -0.76 -2.42
N GLY A 195 -10.56 -1.59 -1.42
CA GLY A 195 -11.18 -2.90 -1.26
C GLY A 195 -12.69 -2.86 -0.94
N SER A 196 -13.16 -1.78 -0.34
CA SER A 196 -14.55 -1.55 0.08
C SER A 196 -15.50 -1.11 -1.04
N LEU A 197 -14.96 -0.85 -2.24
CA LEU A 197 -15.74 -0.49 -3.43
C LEU A 197 -15.85 -1.69 -4.39
N THR A 198 -16.93 -1.70 -5.17
CA THR A 198 -17.05 -2.58 -6.34
C THR A 198 -16.17 -2.08 -7.50
N VAL A 199 -15.89 -2.93 -8.48
CA VAL A 199 -15.11 -2.54 -9.66
C VAL A 199 -15.73 -1.35 -10.38
N ARG A 200 -17.04 -1.40 -10.64
CA ARG A 200 -17.79 -0.34 -11.32
C ARG A 200 -17.77 0.97 -10.52
N GLU A 201 -17.99 0.91 -9.20
CA GLU A 201 -17.92 2.10 -8.33
C GLU A 201 -16.52 2.71 -8.30
N PHE A 202 -15.47 1.88 -8.22
CA PHE A 202 -14.09 2.33 -8.19
C PHE A 202 -13.69 3.02 -9.49
N LEU A 203 -14.03 2.43 -10.65
CA LEU A 203 -13.77 3.03 -11.96
C LEU A 203 -14.60 4.29 -12.17
N TYR A 204 -15.85 4.30 -11.72
CA TYR A 204 -16.71 5.48 -11.77
C TYR A 204 -16.18 6.63 -10.92
N TYR A 205 -15.73 6.34 -9.69
CA TYR A 205 -15.02 7.32 -8.86
C TYR A 205 -13.78 7.87 -9.57
N SER A 206 -12.96 6.99 -10.17
CA SER A 206 -11.77 7.42 -10.93
C SER A 206 -12.15 8.34 -12.09
N ALA A 207 -13.22 8.01 -12.82
CA ALA A 207 -13.74 8.84 -13.91
C ALA A 207 -14.20 10.22 -13.45
N LEU A 208 -14.88 10.31 -12.30
CA LEU A 208 -15.32 11.57 -11.71
C LEU A 208 -14.16 12.49 -11.32
N LEU A 209 -13.06 11.90 -10.85
CA LEU A 209 -11.87 12.63 -10.44
C LEU A 209 -11.02 13.11 -11.64
N GLN A 210 -10.91 12.24 -12.66
CA GLN A 210 -10.01 12.41 -13.79
C GLN A 210 -10.61 13.22 -14.95
N LEU A 211 -11.89 13.01 -15.29
CA LEU A 211 -12.53 13.58 -16.48
C LEU A 211 -13.37 14.84 -16.18
N PRO A 212 -13.30 15.88 -17.01
CA PRO A 212 -14.21 17.02 -16.95
C PRO A 212 -15.59 16.63 -17.53
N GLY A 213 -16.66 17.34 -17.16
CA GLY A 213 -17.98 17.19 -17.79
C GLY A 213 -19.07 16.54 -16.93
N PHE A 214 -20.18 16.17 -17.57
CA PHE A 214 -21.40 15.66 -16.93
C PHE A 214 -21.34 14.16 -16.60
N PHE A 215 -22.11 13.73 -15.59
CA PHE A 215 -22.13 12.36 -15.06
C PHE A 215 -22.44 11.28 -16.11
N CYS A 216 -23.38 11.51 -17.02
CA CYS A 216 -23.83 10.50 -18.00
C CYS A 216 -22.72 10.06 -18.95
N GLN A 217 -21.91 11.00 -19.43
CA GLN A 217 -20.80 10.71 -20.36
C GLN A 217 -19.69 9.91 -19.68
N ARG A 218 -19.55 10.01 -18.36
CA ARG A 218 -18.55 9.27 -17.59
C ARG A 218 -18.93 7.80 -17.40
N ARG A 219 -20.23 7.49 -17.30
CA ARG A 219 -20.68 6.10 -17.14
C ARG A 219 -20.35 5.25 -18.36
N SER A 220 -20.56 5.76 -19.58
CA SER A 220 -20.21 5.00 -20.79
C SER A 220 -18.72 4.74 -20.90
N VAL A 221 -17.87 5.70 -20.50
CA VAL A 221 -16.41 5.52 -20.48
C VAL A 221 -15.98 4.42 -19.51
N VAL A 222 -16.68 4.29 -18.38
CA VAL A 222 -16.42 3.23 -17.40
C VAL A 222 -16.81 1.87 -17.93
N GLU A 223 -17.98 1.75 -18.58
CA GLU A 223 -18.36 0.49 -19.23
C GLU A 223 -17.35 0.10 -20.33
N ASP A 224 -16.92 1.06 -21.17
CA ASP A 224 -15.89 0.81 -22.18
C ASP A 224 -14.59 0.28 -21.57
N ALA A 225 -14.17 0.81 -20.42
CA ALA A 225 -12.96 0.36 -19.71
C ALA A 225 -13.12 -1.03 -19.07
N ILE A 226 -14.32 -1.36 -18.59
CA ILE A 226 -14.67 -2.69 -18.07
C ILE A 226 -14.62 -3.72 -19.22
N ASP A 227 -15.20 -3.37 -20.36
CA ASP A 227 -15.25 -4.23 -21.55
C ASP A 227 -13.86 -4.41 -22.17
N ALA A 228 -13.05 -3.35 -22.25
CA ALA A 228 -11.70 -3.39 -22.77
C ALA A 228 -10.77 -4.33 -21.98
N MET A 229 -11.02 -4.50 -20.67
CA MET A 229 -10.26 -5.39 -19.80
C MET A 229 -10.98 -6.70 -19.46
N SER A 230 -12.08 -7.03 -20.16
CA SER A 230 -12.87 -8.24 -19.93
C SER A 230 -13.26 -8.42 -18.45
N LEU A 231 -13.79 -7.37 -17.82
CA LEU A 231 -14.17 -7.32 -16.41
C LEU A 231 -15.69 -7.36 -16.18
N GLY A 232 -16.49 -7.62 -17.23
CA GLY A 232 -17.96 -7.59 -17.17
C GLY A 232 -18.55 -8.41 -16.02
N ASP A 233 -18.14 -9.67 -15.88
CA ASP A 233 -18.62 -10.59 -14.83
C ASP A 233 -18.29 -10.12 -13.41
N TYR A 234 -17.24 -9.31 -13.27
CA TYR A 234 -16.72 -8.83 -11.99
C TYR A 234 -17.12 -7.38 -11.68
N ALA A 235 -17.85 -6.70 -12.59
CA ALA A 235 -18.14 -5.28 -12.50
C ALA A 235 -18.79 -4.87 -11.16
N ASN A 236 -19.70 -5.70 -10.64
CA ASN A 236 -20.44 -5.42 -9.41
C ASN A 236 -19.86 -6.14 -8.17
N LYS A 237 -18.69 -6.79 -8.29
CA LYS A 237 -18.04 -7.50 -7.19
C LYS A 237 -17.13 -6.58 -6.40
N LEU A 238 -17.10 -6.74 -5.08
CA LEU A 238 -16.18 -6.01 -4.18
C LEU A 238 -14.72 -6.39 -4.47
N ILE A 239 -13.84 -5.38 -4.54
CA ILE A 239 -12.43 -5.59 -4.87
C ILE A 239 -11.70 -6.36 -3.75
N GLY A 240 -11.87 -5.93 -2.51
CA GLY A 240 -11.20 -6.49 -1.33
C GLY A 240 -11.95 -7.64 -0.67
N GLY A 241 -13.23 -7.82 -1.02
CA GLY A 241 -14.13 -8.76 -0.34
C GLY A 241 -14.56 -8.28 1.04
N ASN A 242 -15.35 -9.10 1.72
CA ASN A 242 -15.76 -8.93 3.12
C ASN A 242 -15.61 -10.27 3.86
N CYS A 243 -15.94 -10.33 5.15
CA CYS A 243 -15.93 -11.58 5.93
C CYS A 243 -16.78 -12.70 5.29
N TYR A 244 -17.83 -12.36 4.56
CA TYR A 244 -18.75 -13.34 3.93
C TYR A 244 -18.58 -13.49 2.40
N MET A 245 -17.84 -12.59 1.74
CA MET A 245 -17.65 -12.61 0.28
C MET A 245 -16.17 -12.53 -0.08
N ARG A 246 -15.71 -13.50 -0.88
CA ARG A 246 -14.34 -13.49 -1.40
C ARG A 246 -14.16 -12.33 -2.40
N GLY A 247 -13.09 -11.55 -2.22
CA GLY A 247 -12.72 -10.47 -3.13
C GLY A 247 -12.24 -10.95 -4.50
N LEU A 248 -11.68 -10.02 -5.27
CA LEU A 248 -11.09 -10.32 -6.58
C LEU A 248 -9.75 -11.04 -6.45
N ARG A 249 -9.46 -11.91 -7.43
CA ARG A 249 -8.16 -12.59 -7.58
C ARG A 249 -7.06 -11.59 -7.99
N SER A 250 -5.78 -11.96 -7.86
CA SER A 250 -4.65 -11.08 -8.20
C SER A 250 -4.71 -10.61 -9.66
N GLY A 251 -5.02 -11.50 -10.61
CA GLY A 251 -5.21 -11.18 -12.03
C GLY A 251 -6.33 -10.20 -12.30
N GLU A 252 -7.50 -10.43 -11.71
CA GLU A 252 -8.65 -9.52 -11.81
C GLU A 252 -8.31 -8.14 -11.25
N ARG A 253 -7.68 -8.08 -10.07
CA ARG A 253 -7.22 -6.81 -9.46
C ARG A 253 -6.21 -6.08 -10.35
N ARG A 254 -5.30 -6.81 -10.99
CA ARG A 254 -4.34 -6.23 -11.93
C ARG A 254 -5.06 -5.62 -13.13
N ARG A 255 -6.07 -6.30 -13.68
CA ARG A 255 -6.92 -5.77 -14.77
C ARG A 255 -7.67 -4.52 -14.34
N VAL A 256 -8.21 -4.48 -13.12
CA VAL A 256 -8.87 -3.27 -12.56
C VAL A 256 -7.90 -2.09 -12.47
N SER A 257 -6.65 -2.34 -12.07
CA SER A 257 -5.62 -1.30 -12.01
C SER A 257 -5.29 -0.72 -13.39
N ILE A 258 -5.32 -1.54 -14.44
CA ILE A 258 -5.14 -1.07 -15.82
C ILE A 258 -6.40 -0.34 -16.31
N ALA A 259 -7.58 -0.89 -16.04
CA ALA A 259 -8.87 -0.28 -16.38
C ALA A 259 -9.02 1.14 -15.81
N ARG A 260 -8.50 1.36 -14.59
CA ARG A 260 -8.45 2.69 -13.96
C ARG A 260 -7.74 3.73 -14.83
N GLU A 261 -6.59 3.38 -15.40
CA GLU A 261 -5.84 4.28 -16.28
C GLU A 261 -6.51 4.41 -17.66
N LEU A 262 -7.22 3.37 -18.11
CA LEU A 262 -7.97 3.39 -19.37
C LEU A 262 -9.20 4.30 -19.35
N VAL A 263 -9.72 4.66 -18.18
CA VAL A 263 -10.81 5.63 -18.04
C VAL A 263 -10.45 6.96 -18.71
N MET A 264 -9.19 7.38 -18.64
CA MET A 264 -8.74 8.59 -19.33
C MET A 264 -8.68 8.43 -20.86
N ARG A 265 -8.77 7.22 -21.42
CA ARG A 265 -8.46 6.89 -22.81
C ARG A 265 -7.08 7.43 -23.25
N PRO A 266 -6.00 6.98 -22.61
CA PRO A 266 -4.65 7.43 -22.93
C PRO A 266 -4.23 6.98 -24.34
N HIS A 267 -3.34 7.74 -24.97
CA HIS A 267 -2.74 7.39 -26.27
C HIS A 267 -1.56 6.42 -26.11
N ILE A 268 -0.86 6.54 -24.98
CA ILE A 268 0.28 5.71 -24.58
C ILE A 268 0.00 5.15 -23.20
N LEU A 269 0.16 3.85 -23.01
CA LEU A 269 0.00 3.21 -21.72
C LEU A 269 1.31 2.51 -21.31
N PHE A 270 1.85 2.96 -20.17
CA PHE A 270 3.04 2.40 -19.55
C PHE A 270 2.65 1.43 -18.43
N ILE A 271 3.19 0.22 -18.41
CA ILE A 271 2.88 -0.78 -17.37
C ILE A 271 4.17 -1.37 -16.80
N ASP A 272 4.42 -1.18 -15.50
CA ASP A 272 5.56 -1.77 -14.82
C ASP A 272 5.21 -3.18 -14.33
N GLU A 273 5.77 -4.21 -14.97
CA GLU A 273 5.53 -5.64 -14.71
C GLU A 273 4.04 -6.05 -14.71
N PRO A 274 3.38 -6.18 -15.88
CA PRO A 274 1.97 -6.55 -15.94
C PRO A 274 1.69 -7.95 -15.36
N LEU A 275 2.68 -8.85 -15.42
CA LEU A 275 2.56 -10.26 -15.02
C LEU A 275 2.88 -10.53 -13.55
N TYR A 276 3.12 -9.49 -12.77
CA TYR A 276 3.54 -9.63 -11.38
C TYR A 276 2.46 -10.32 -10.53
N HIS A 277 2.81 -11.42 -9.86
CA HIS A 277 1.92 -12.28 -9.05
C HIS A 277 0.73 -12.89 -9.82
N LEU A 278 0.91 -13.18 -11.11
CA LEU A 278 -0.07 -13.91 -11.92
C LEU A 278 0.37 -15.36 -12.14
N ASP A 279 -0.62 -16.26 -12.14
CA ASP A 279 -0.50 -17.60 -12.68
C ASP A 279 -0.36 -17.57 -14.22
N SER A 280 0.13 -18.66 -14.81
CA SER A 280 0.39 -18.76 -16.25
C SER A 280 -0.85 -18.49 -17.11
N VAL A 281 -2.02 -19.00 -16.71
CA VAL A 281 -3.28 -18.81 -17.44
C VAL A 281 -3.74 -17.36 -17.35
N SER A 282 -3.77 -16.76 -16.15
CA SER A 282 -4.11 -15.34 -16.01
C SER A 282 -3.11 -14.42 -16.69
N ALA A 283 -1.82 -14.79 -16.74
CA ALA A 283 -0.79 -14.06 -17.44
C ALA A 283 -1.04 -14.04 -18.96
N LEU A 284 -1.33 -15.19 -19.57
CA LEU A 284 -1.66 -15.26 -20.99
C LEU A 284 -2.92 -14.44 -21.31
N LEU A 285 -3.99 -14.60 -20.51
CA LEU A 285 -5.23 -13.84 -20.67
C LEU A 285 -4.99 -12.32 -20.59
N MET A 286 -4.15 -11.88 -19.64
CA MET A 286 -3.76 -10.47 -19.52
C MET A 286 -3.07 -9.97 -20.79
N MET A 287 -2.12 -10.74 -21.32
CA MET A 287 -1.34 -10.36 -22.49
C MET A 287 -2.16 -10.33 -23.77
N VAL A 288 -3.08 -11.29 -23.95
CA VAL A 288 -4.05 -11.29 -25.07
C VAL A 288 -4.97 -10.06 -24.99
N THR A 289 -5.43 -9.72 -23.78
CA THR A 289 -6.27 -8.52 -23.55
C THR A 289 -5.49 -7.24 -23.89
N LEU A 290 -4.23 -7.15 -23.47
CA LEU A 290 -3.34 -6.03 -23.83
C LEU A 290 -3.06 -5.99 -25.34
N LYS A 291 -2.90 -7.13 -26.01
CA LYS A 291 -2.73 -7.17 -27.46
C LYS A 291 -3.95 -6.62 -28.19
N LYS A 292 -5.15 -7.04 -27.77
CA LYS A 292 -6.42 -6.50 -28.29
C LYS A 292 -6.53 -4.99 -28.09
N LEU A 293 -6.11 -4.50 -26.92
CA LEU A 293 -6.04 -3.06 -26.64
C LEU A 293 -5.02 -2.35 -27.54
N ALA A 294 -3.86 -2.94 -27.80
CA ALA A 294 -2.88 -2.39 -28.75
C ALA A 294 -3.49 -2.27 -30.14
N THR A 295 -4.13 -3.32 -30.65
CA THR A 295 -4.77 -3.33 -31.98
C THR A 295 -5.83 -2.24 -32.14
N SER A 296 -6.45 -1.76 -31.06
CA SER A 296 -7.37 -0.61 -31.10
C SER A 296 -6.70 0.74 -31.39
N GLY A 297 -5.37 0.79 -31.41
CA GLY A 297 -4.53 1.93 -31.73
C GLY A 297 -3.69 2.46 -30.55
N CYS A 298 -3.86 1.95 -29.33
CA CYS A 298 -3.09 2.39 -28.17
C CYS A 298 -1.62 1.92 -28.25
N THR A 299 -0.66 2.80 -27.95
CA THR A 299 0.75 2.42 -27.84
C THR A 299 1.02 1.82 -26.48
N LEU A 300 1.55 0.59 -26.42
CA LEU A 300 1.82 -0.10 -25.16
C LEU A 300 3.31 -0.28 -24.93
N ILE A 301 3.79 0.17 -23.77
CA ILE A 301 5.16 -0.07 -23.32
C ILE A 301 5.10 -0.67 -21.94
N PHE A 302 5.73 -1.84 -21.76
CA PHE A 302 5.71 -2.50 -20.46
C PHE A 302 7.01 -3.24 -20.17
N THR A 303 7.30 -3.43 -18.89
CA THR A 303 8.49 -4.15 -18.42
C THR A 303 8.14 -5.59 -18.11
N ILE A 304 8.98 -6.55 -18.50
CA ILE A 304 8.83 -7.96 -18.10
C ILE A 304 10.19 -8.48 -17.61
N CYS A 305 10.15 -9.25 -16.52
CA CYS A 305 11.32 -10.00 -16.08
C CYS A 305 11.44 -11.33 -16.82
N GLN A 306 10.40 -12.15 -16.83
CA GLN A 306 10.37 -13.47 -17.47
C GLN A 306 8.98 -13.71 -18.07
N SER A 307 8.91 -14.46 -19.17
CA SER A 307 7.66 -14.80 -19.87
C SER A 307 7.65 -16.27 -20.29
N SER A 308 6.45 -16.82 -20.54
CA SER A 308 6.29 -18.07 -21.27
C SER A 308 6.51 -17.85 -22.77
N THR A 309 6.75 -18.93 -23.52
CA THR A 309 6.91 -18.88 -24.98
C THR A 309 5.68 -18.31 -25.68
N GLU A 310 4.48 -18.65 -25.21
CA GLU A 310 3.21 -18.13 -25.74
C GLU A 310 3.11 -16.60 -25.58
N VAL A 311 3.47 -16.09 -24.40
CA VAL A 311 3.49 -14.65 -24.13
C VAL A 311 4.58 -13.96 -24.96
N PHE A 312 5.74 -14.60 -25.12
CA PHE A 312 6.83 -14.08 -25.93
C PHE A 312 6.43 -13.88 -27.40
N GLY A 313 5.61 -14.79 -27.95
CA GLY A 313 5.09 -14.68 -29.32
C GLY A 313 4.12 -13.51 -29.56
N LEU A 314 3.61 -12.86 -28.51
CA LEU A 314 2.67 -11.74 -28.65
C LEU A 314 3.35 -10.37 -28.80
N PHE A 315 4.66 -10.28 -28.49
CA PHE A 315 5.40 -9.02 -28.52
C PHE A 315 5.76 -8.58 -29.95
N ASP A 316 5.51 -7.31 -30.27
CA ASP A 316 5.91 -6.76 -31.57
C ASP A 316 7.38 -6.36 -31.55
N ARG A 317 7.84 -5.72 -30.45
CA ARG A 317 9.21 -5.22 -30.30
C ARG A 317 9.76 -5.49 -28.91
N ILE A 318 11.05 -5.76 -28.83
CA ILE A 318 11.77 -6.04 -27.58
C ILE A 318 12.95 -5.09 -27.41
N CYS A 319 13.09 -4.55 -26.19
CA CYS A 319 14.24 -3.81 -25.70
C CYS A 319 14.92 -4.62 -24.61
N LEU A 320 16.09 -5.19 -24.90
CA LEU A 320 16.84 -6.01 -23.96
C LEU A 320 17.87 -5.15 -23.20
N LEU A 321 17.75 -5.12 -21.88
CA LEU A 321 18.61 -4.34 -20.99
C LEU A 321 19.42 -5.23 -20.04
N SER A 322 20.72 -4.97 -19.93
CA SER A 322 21.57 -5.52 -18.86
C SER A 322 22.49 -4.44 -18.28
N ASN A 323 22.56 -4.34 -16.95
CA ASN A 323 23.40 -3.38 -16.22
C ASN A 323 23.33 -1.92 -16.76
N GLY A 324 22.10 -1.51 -17.13
CA GLY A 324 21.78 -0.19 -17.68
C GLY A 324 22.06 0.00 -19.16
N LYS A 325 22.66 -0.96 -19.85
CA LYS A 325 22.98 -0.90 -21.27
C LYS A 325 21.92 -1.61 -22.10
N THR A 326 21.61 -1.07 -23.27
CA THR A 326 20.79 -1.72 -24.29
C THR A 326 21.63 -2.72 -25.07
N LEU A 327 21.27 -4.00 -24.99
CA LEU A 327 21.93 -5.08 -25.70
C LEU A 327 21.30 -5.35 -27.07
N PHE A 328 20.00 -5.13 -27.18
CA PHE A 328 19.26 -5.24 -28.43
C PHE A 328 17.99 -4.39 -28.33
N PHE A 329 17.61 -3.75 -29.44
CA PHE A 329 16.30 -3.13 -29.60
C PHE A 329 15.83 -3.37 -31.04
N GLY A 330 14.65 -3.94 -31.22
CA GLY A 330 14.14 -4.31 -32.54
C GLY A 330 12.90 -5.18 -32.49
N GLU A 331 12.60 -5.85 -33.59
CA GLU A 331 11.52 -6.84 -33.67
C GLU A 331 11.86 -8.10 -32.89
N THR A 332 10.84 -8.74 -32.32
CA THR A 332 11.03 -9.91 -31.44
C THR A 332 11.74 -11.06 -32.13
N LEU A 333 11.43 -11.32 -33.41
CA LEU A 333 12.08 -12.36 -34.21
C LEU A 333 13.53 -12.03 -34.56
N ALA A 334 13.82 -10.76 -34.85
CA ALA A 334 15.19 -10.30 -35.11
C ALA A 334 16.10 -10.47 -33.89
N CYS A 335 15.54 -10.41 -32.66
CA CYS A 335 16.30 -10.68 -31.44
C CYS A 335 16.88 -12.11 -31.40
N LEU A 336 16.14 -13.11 -31.89
CA LEU A 336 16.62 -14.49 -31.96
C LEU A 336 17.80 -14.61 -32.94
N GLN A 337 17.69 -13.97 -34.10
CA GLN A 337 18.75 -13.94 -35.11
C GLN A 337 20.00 -13.22 -34.58
N HIS A 338 19.82 -12.11 -33.87
CA HIS A 338 20.90 -11.35 -33.24
C HIS A 338 21.72 -12.21 -32.26
N PHE A 339 21.05 -12.97 -31.40
CA PHE A 339 21.70 -13.89 -30.47
C PHE A 339 22.45 -15.02 -31.19
N SER A 340 21.89 -15.56 -32.27
CA SER A 340 22.57 -16.53 -33.12
C SER A 340 23.85 -15.96 -33.75
N ASN A 341 23.77 -14.75 -34.31
CA ASN A 341 24.91 -14.06 -34.93
C ASN A 341 26.00 -13.69 -33.92
N ALA A 342 25.63 -13.43 -32.66
CA ALA A 342 26.58 -13.19 -31.57
C ALA A 342 27.25 -14.48 -31.04
N GLY A 343 26.89 -15.66 -31.56
CA GLY A 343 27.43 -16.96 -31.14
C GLY A 343 26.68 -17.62 -29.97
N PHE A 344 25.49 -17.14 -29.63
CA PHE A 344 24.66 -17.63 -28.53
C PHE A 344 23.25 -18.07 -29.01
N PRO A 345 23.15 -19.05 -29.93
CA PRO A 345 21.85 -19.50 -30.45
C PRO A 345 20.97 -20.06 -29.33
N CYS A 346 19.66 -19.87 -29.46
CA CYS A 346 18.68 -20.40 -28.50
C CYS A 346 18.57 -21.92 -28.63
N PRO A 347 18.69 -22.70 -27.53
CA PRO A 347 18.44 -24.14 -27.55
C PRO A 347 17.00 -24.48 -27.94
N ILE A 348 16.81 -25.61 -28.63
CA ILE A 348 15.51 -26.02 -29.21
C ILE A 348 14.43 -26.24 -28.14
N MET A 349 14.80 -26.70 -26.93
CA MET A 349 13.86 -27.00 -25.85
C MET A 349 13.78 -25.92 -24.77
N GLN A 350 14.41 -24.76 -24.99
CA GLN A 350 14.40 -23.66 -24.02
C GLN A 350 13.55 -22.51 -24.53
N SER A 351 12.77 -21.88 -23.65
CA SER A 351 12.03 -20.67 -24.03
C SER A 351 13.02 -19.54 -24.38
N PRO A 352 12.80 -18.80 -25.49
CA PRO A 352 13.68 -17.70 -25.89
C PRO A 352 13.93 -16.67 -24.78
N SER A 353 12.86 -16.30 -24.05
CA SER A 353 12.97 -15.34 -22.96
C SER A 353 13.87 -15.84 -21.83
N ASP A 354 13.81 -17.11 -21.47
CA ASP A 354 14.67 -17.68 -20.43
C ASP A 354 16.13 -17.75 -20.89
N HIS A 355 16.37 -18.18 -22.13
CA HIS A 355 17.71 -18.19 -22.74
C HIS A 355 18.34 -16.80 -22.73
N PHE A 356 17.61 -15.78 -23.20
CA PHE A 356 18.11 -14.39 -23.22
C PHE A 356 18.47 -13.90 -21.82
N LEU A 357 17.63 -14.15 -20.82
CA LEU A 357 17.89 -13.70 -19.45
C LEU A 357 19.08 -14.42 -18.83
N ARG A 358 19.23 -15.72 -19.08
CA ARG A 358 20.38 -16.49 -18.62
C ARG A 358 21.68 -15.98 -19.22
N ALA A 359 21.68 -15.69 -20.52
CA ALA A 359 22.85 -15.20 -21.25
C ALA A 359 23.29 -13.78 -20.87
N ILE A 360 22.42 -12.97 -20.26
CA ILE A 360 22.71 -11.55 -19.93
C ILE A 360 22.75 -11.25 -18.44
N ASN A 361 22.62 -12.27 -17.57
CA ASN A 361 22.55 -12.11 -16.12
C ASN A 361 23.78 -12.70 -15.43
N THR A 362 24.67 -11.80 -14.99
CA THR A 362 25.91 -12.14 -14.28
C THR A 362 25.68 -12.77 -12.90
N GLU A 363 24.48 -12.67 -12.32
CA GLU A 363 24.21 -13.27 -11.00
C GLU A 363 24.20 -14.81 -11.07
N PHE A 364 23.88 -15.40 -12.24
CA PHE A 364 23.96 -16.85 -12.41
C PHE A 364 25.39 -17.35 -12.26
N ASP A 365 26.38 -16.66 -12.85
CA ASP A 365 27.80 -17.02 -12.68
C ASP A 365 28.21 -17.02 -11.22
N ARG A 366 27.72 -16.03 -10.45
CA ARG A 366 28.00 -15.92 -9.02
C ARG A 366 27.43 -17.09 -8.23
N ILE A 367 26.20 -17.48 -8.54
CA ILE A 367 25.54 -18.64 -7.90
C ILE A 367 26.22 -19.93 -8.30
N ILE A 368 26.57 -20.10 -9.57
CA ILE A 368 27.29 -21.29 -10.06
C ILE A 368 28.67 -21.38 -9.41
N ALA A 369 29.39 -20.27 -9.27
CA ALA A 369 30.67 -20.22 -8.56
C ALA A 369 30.51 -20.57 -7.07
N MET A 370 29.45 -20.08 -6.42
CA MET A 370 29.12 -20.51 -5.06
C MET A 370 28.86 -22.02 -5.03
N CYS A 371 27.96 -22.56 -5.85
CA CYS A 371 27.67 -24.01 -5.89
C CYS A 371 28.93 -24.85 -6.15
N LYS A 372 29.82 -24.42 -7.04
CA LYS A 372 31.12 -25.06 -7.27
C LYS A 372 31.97 -25.08 -5.99
N SER A 373 32.07 -23.96 -5.28
CA SER A 373 32.80 -23.92 -3.98
C SER A 373 32.21 -24.82 -2.90
N TRP A 374 30.90 -25.12 -2.92
CA TRP A 374 30.28 -26.11 -2.04
C TRP A 374 30.57 -27.55 -2.48
N GLN A 375 30.70 -27.78 -3.79
CA GLN A 375 30.94 -29.10 -4.40
C GLN A 375 32.42 -29.50 -4.37
N ASP A 376 33.35 -28.54 -4.38
CA ASP A 376 34.81 -28.70 -4.43
C ASP A 376 35.44 -29.38 -3.18
N ASN A 377 34.63 -29.91 -2.25
CA ASN A 377 35.10 -30.93 -1.30
C ASN A 377 35.33 -32.32 -1.94
N HIS A 378 34.89 -32.54 -3.18
CA HIS A 378 35.24 -33.72 -3.95
C HIS A 378 35.58 -33.32 -5.40
N GLY A 379 36.88 -33.43 -5.72
CA GLY A 379 37.49 -32.89 -6.93
C GLY A 379 37.02 -33.49 -8.26
N ASP A 380 37.45 -32.77 -9.31
CA ASP A 380 37.35 -33.00 -10.76
C ASP A 380 35.97 -32.89 -11.42
N LEU A 381 35.73 -31.81 -12.18
CA LEU A 381 36.14 -31.74 -13.59
C LEU A 381 35.68 -30.40 -14.22
N SER A 382 36.54 -29.86 -15.07
CA SER A 382 36.37 -28.65 -15.88
C SER A 382 35.17 -28.71 -16.85
N SER A 383 34.38 -27.63 -16.88
CA SER A 383 33.72 -27.20 -18.11
C SER A 383 33.65 -25.67 -18.15
N VAL A 384 34.09 -25.16 -19.29
CA VAL A 384 34.29 -23.74 -19.61
C VAL A 384 32.94 -23.02 -19.54
N SER A 385 32.65 -22.35 -18.42
CA SER A 385 31.64 -21.28 -18.43
C SER A 385 32.32 -20.04 -18.98
N MET A 386 32.08 -19.74 -20.25
CA MET A 386 32.40 -18.42 -20.80
C MET A 386 31.82 -17.37 -19.84
N ASP A 387 32.64 -16.43 -19.35
CA ASP A 387 32.17 -15.40 -18.42
C ASP A 387 30.98 -14.66 -19.06
N THR A 388 29.83 -14.60 -18.37
CA THR A 388 28.62 -13.92 -18.86
C THR A 388 28.90 -12.44 -19.16
N ALA A 389 29.89 -11.85 -18.49
CA ALA A 389 30.38 -10.51 -18.78
C ALA A 389 30.97 -10.37 -20.21
N ILE A 390 31.64 -11.40 -20.73
CA ILE A 390 32.14 -11.43 -22.11
C ILE A 390 30.95 -11.56 -23.06
N ALA A 391 30.01 -12.46 -22.79
CA ALA A 391 28.80 -12.62 -23.60
C ALA A 391 28.01 -11.31 -23.74
N ILE A 392 27.79 -10.59 -22.64
CA ILE A 392 27.13 -9.28 -22.63
C ILE A 392 27.87 -8.27 -23.52
N ARG A 393 29.21 -8.22 -23.44
CA ARG A 393 30.02 -7.31 -24.26
C ARG A 393 29.95 -7.69 -25.74
N THR A 394 30.07 -8.97 -26.06
CA THR A 394 29.96 -9.47 -27.44
C THR A 394 28.61 -9.09 -28.03
N ILE A 395 27.50 -9.40 -27.35
CA ILE A 395 26.14 -9.07 -27.79
C ILE A 395 25.93 -7.55 -27.94
N GLU A 396 26.48 -6.74 -27.03
CA GLU A 396 26.45 -5.27 -27.13
C GLU A 396 27.21 -4.77 -28.37
N THR A 397 28.43 -5.29 -28.61
CA THR A 397 29.26 -4.88 -29.75
C THR A 397 28.65 -5.31 -31.07
N THR A 398 28.13 -6.53 -31.17
CA THR A 398 27.49 -7.01 -32.39
C THR A 398 26.24 -6.20 -32.71
N TYR A 399 25.49 -5.76 -31.69
CA TYR A 399 24.30 -4.94 -31.91
C TYR A 399 24.68 -3.55 -32.43
N ARG A 400 25.69 -2.91 -31.84
CA ARG A 400 26.14 -1.59 -32.31
C ARG A 400 26.64 -1.60 -33.76
N SER A 401 27.22 -2.71 -34.20
CA SER A 401 27.66 -2.88 -35.59
C SER A 401 26.58 -3.47 -36.52
N SER A 402 25.40 -3.82 -36.02
CA SER A 402 24.37 -4.50 -36.82
C SER A 402 23.56 -3.54 -37.68
N ALA A 403 23.00 -4.07 -38.77
CA ALA A 403 22.05 -3.34 -39.61
C ALA A 403 20.79 -2.95 -38.83
N ASP A 404 20.38 -3.72 -37.81
CA ASP A 404 19.23 -3.42 -36.97
C ASP A 404 19.41 -2.13 -36.15
N ALA A 405 20.60 -1.92 -35.57
CA ALA A 405 20.88 -0.68 -34.85
C ALA A 405 20.84 0.53 -35.79
N ALA A 406 21.45 0.42 -36.98
CA ALA A 406 21.38 1.47 -38.00
C ALA A 406 19.93 1.73 -38.47
N ALA A 407 19.13 0.68 -38.63
CA ALA A 407 17.72 0.80 -38.99
C ALA A 407 16.92 1.53 -37.90
N VAL A 408 17.16 1.21 -36.63
CA VAL A 408 16.54 1.89 -35.48
C VAL A 408 16.91 3.36 -35.44
N GLU A 409 18.19 3.70 -35.61
CA GLU A 409 18.64 5.09 -35.67
C GLU A 409 17.98 5.84 -36.83
N SER A 410 17.93 5.24 -38.02
CA SER A 410 17.25 5.84 -39.18
C SER A 410 15.77 6.08 -38.92
N MET A 411 15.10 5.17 -38.20
CA MET A 411 13.69 5.28 -37.86
C MET A 411 13.46 6.35 -36.80
N ILE A 412 14.35 6.48 -35.81
CA ILE A 412 14.31 7.56 -34.82
C ILE A 412 14.39 8.91 -35.54
N VAL A 413 15.33 9.09 -36.48
CA VAL A 413 15.47 10.33 -37.26
C VAL A 413 14.19 10.64 -38.05
N LYS A 414 13.66 9.65 -38.78
CA LYS A 414 12.39 9.79 -39.53
C LYS A 414 11.21 10.21 -38.65
N LEU A 415 11.11 9.62 -37.45
CA LEU A 415 10.03 9.91 -36.51
C LEU A 415 10.22 11.25 -35.79
N THR A 416 11.46 11.73 -35.65
CA THR A 416 11.74 13.07 -35.10
C THR A 416 11.50 14.18 -36.11
N GLU A 417 11.77 13.96 -37.39
CA GLU A 417 11.53 14.95 -38.46
C GLU A 417 10.05 15.09 -38.80
N LYS A 418 9.29 13.99 -38.69
CA LYS A 418 7.85 13.99 -38.94
C LYS A 418 7.08 14.50 -37.72
N GLU A 419 6.83 15.80 -37.66
CA GLU A 419 5.94 16.37 -36.65
C GLU A 419 4.51 15.83 -36.82
N GLY A 420 4.04 15.06 -35.84
CA GLY A 420 2.68 14.54 -35.78
C GLY A 420 1.74 15.47 -35.00
N PRO A 421 0.45 15.12 -34.91
CA PRO A 421 -0.53 15.93 -34.20
C PRO A 421 -0.14 16.07 -32.71
N SER A 422 -0.19 17.31 -32.22
CA SER A 422 0.13 17.61 -30.82
C SER A 422 -0.92 16.99 -29.89
N LEU A 423 -0.47 16.27 -28.87
CA LEU A 423 -1.36 15.78 -27.82
C LEU A 423 -1.92 16.96 -27.03
N LYS A 424 -3.25 17.06 -26.92
CA LYS A 424 -3.91 18.09 -26.12
C LYS A 424 -4.04 17.63 -24.67
N ARG A 425 -3.82 18.57 -23.73
CA ARG A 425 -4.11 18.33 -22.31
C ARG A 425 -5.60 18.07 -22.15
N LYS A 426 -5.95 16.97 -21.49
CA LYS A 426 -7.35 16.74 -21.11
C LYS A 426 -7.70 17.66 -19.94
N GLY A 427 -8.92 18.23 -19.99
CA GLY A 427 -9.42 19.07 -18.90
C GLY A 427 -9.44 18.30 -17.59
N MET A 428 -9.46 19.03 -16.48
CA MET A 428 -9.49 18.48 -15.14
C MET A 428 -10.85 18.80 -14.50
N ALA A 429 -11.37 17.91 -13.65
CA ALA A 429 -12.54 18.22 -12.84
C ALA A 429 -12.24 19.42 -11.91
N GLY A 430 -13.23 20.29 -11.68
CA GLY A 430 -13.09 21.43 -10.78
C GLY A 430 -12.81 20.99 -9.34
N ASN A 431 -12.03 21.76 -8.59
CA ASN A 431 -11.62 21.39 -7.23
C ASN A 431 -12.81 21.12 -6.29
N ALA A 432 -13.91 21.89 -6.41
CA ALA A 432 -15.13 21.66 -5.63
C ALA A 432 -15.76 20.28 -5.93
N THR A 433 -15.84 19.90 -7.20
CA THR A 433 -16.32 18.57 -7.61
C THR A 433 -15.43 17.47 -7.06
N ARG A 434 -14.10 17.66 -7.09
CA ARG A 434 -13.16 16.69 -6.53
C ARG A 434 -13.33 16.53 -5.02
N VAL A 435 -13.50 17.62 -4.28
CA VAL A 435 -13.77 17.58 -2.83
C VAL A 435 -15.06 16.81 -2.59
N ALA A 436 -16.16 17.13 -3.29
CA ALA A 436 -17.43 16.43 -3.14
C ALA A 436 -17.33 14.93 -3.45
N VAL A 437 -16.65 14.57 -4.54
CA VAL A 437 -16.44 13.17 -4.95
C VAL A 437 -15.58 12.43 -3.93
N LEU A 438 -14.53 13.07 -3.40
CA LEU A 438 -13.67 12.49 -2.39
C LEU A 438 -14.40 12.29 -1.06
N THR A 439 -15.19 13.28 -0.63
CA THR A 439 -16.04 13.19 0.56
C THR A 439 -17.05 12.06 0.42
N TRP A 440 -17.76 11.99 -0.71
CA TRP A 440 -18.70 10.92 -1.00
C TRP A 440 -18.03 9.54 -0.93
N ARG A 441 -16.87 9.40 -1.57
CA ARG A 441 -16.08 8.16 -1.53
C ARG A 441 -15.68 7.79 -0.11
N SER A 442 -15.07 8.72 0.64
CA SER A 442 -14.61 8.45 2.00
C SER A 442 -15.78 8.10 2.92
N LEU A 443 -16.94 8.76 2.78
CA LEU A 443 -18.17 8.38 3.50
C LEU A 443 -18.64 6.95 3.17
N LEU A 444 -18.65 6.57 1.90
CA LEU A 444 -18.99 5.20 1.49
C LEU A 444 -18.02 4.18 2.08
N ILE A 445 -16.71 4.45 2.02
CA ILE A 445 -15.67 3.60 2.61
C ILE A 445 -15.91 3.45 4.12
N MET A 446 -16.12 4.56 4.83
CA MET A 446 -16.37 4.56 6.27
C MET A 446 -17.62 3.74 6.64
N SER A 447 -18.68 3.86 5.86
CA SER A 447 -19.93 3.13 6.10
C SER A 447 -19.79 1.61 5.90
N ARG A 448 -19.00 1.19 4.89
CA ARG A 448 -18.84 -0.23 4.50
C ARG A 448 -17.72 -0.94 5.25
N GLU A 449 -16.69 -0.21 5.72
CA GLU A 449 -15.59 -0.79 6.49
C GLU A 449 -15.94 -0.96 7.97
N TRP A 450 -16.81 -1.94 8.25
CA TRP A 450 -17.32 -2.27 9.59
C TRP A 450 -16.23 -2.39 10.67
N LYS A 451 -15.11 -3.04 10.32
CA LYS A 451 -14.06 -3.41 11.27
C LYS A 451 -13.40 -2.21 11.94
N TYR A 452 -13.32 -1.05 11.28
CA TYR A 452 -12.59 0.11 11.81
C TYR A 452 -13.50 1.20 12.38
N TYR A 453 -14.66 1.43 11.75
CA TYR A 453 -15.55 2.53 12.12
C TYR A 453 -16.64 2.03 13.09
N TRP A 454 -17.45 1.05 12.71
CA TRP A 454 -18.54 0.57 13.57
C TRP A 454 -18.03 -0.10 14.86
N LEU A 455 -16.97 -0.90 14.78
CA LEU A 455 -16.33 -1.47 15.97
C LEU A 455 -15.80 -0.37 16.90
N ARG A 456 -15.27 0.73 16.33
CA ARG A 456 -14.83 1.89 17.10
C ARG A 456 -16.01 2.55 17.80
N LEU A 457 -17.14 2.79 17.12
CA LEU A 457 -18.35 3.33 17.75
C LEU A 457 -18.79 2.50 18.96
N ILE A 458 -18.86 1.17 18.81
CA ILE A 458 -19.23 0.24 19.89
C ILE A 458 -18.26 0.38 21.07
N LEU A 459 -16.96 0.41 20.81
CA LEU A 459 -15.93 0.52 21.83
C LEU A 459 -16.00 1.84 22.62
N TYR A 460 -16.35 2.94 21.93
CA TYR A 460 -16.55 4.24 22.58
C TYR A 460 -17.77 4.24 23.51
N VAL A 461 -18.90 3.69 23.05
CA VAL A 461 -20.11 3.55 23.87
C VAL A 461 -19.86 2.63 25.07
N PHE A 462 -19.18 1.50 24.85
CA PHE A 462 -18.82 0.57 25.93
C PHE A 462 -17.92 1.23 26.98
N LEU A 463 -16.88 1.96 26.56
CA LEU A 463 -16.01 2.68 27.48
C LEU A 463 -16.78 3.78 28.24
N ALA A 464 -17.66 4.52 27.57
CA ALA A 464 -18.51 5.52 28.22
C ALA A 464 -19.45 4.89 29.27
N LEU A 465 -20.01 3.71 28.97
CA LEU A 465 -20.82 2.93 29.90
C LEU A 465 -20.01 2.49 31.12
N CYS A 466 -18.82 1.90 30.93
CA CYS A 466 -17.95 1.49 32.02
C CYS A 466 -17.55 2.65 32.93
N ILE A 467 -17.22 3.81 32.36
CA ILE A 467 -16.87 5.00 33.15
C ILE A 467 -18.14 5.51 33.86
N GLY A 468 -19.27 5.59 33.16
CA GLY A 468 -20.53 6.06 33.74
C GLY A 468 -21.03 5.22 34.92
N THR A 469 -20.88 3.89 34.86
CA THR A 469 -21.30 3.00 35.96
C THR A 469 -20.40 3.13 37.19
N VAL A 470 -19.08 3.24 36.99
CA VAL A 470 -18.11 3.43 38.09
C VAL A 470 -18.36 4.72 38.88
N PHE A 471 -18.77 5.78 38.19
CA PHE A 471 -19.04 7.09 38.80
C PHE A 471 -20.54 7.35 39.03
N SER A 472 -21.39 6.32 39.03
CA SER A 472 -22.84 6.48 39.28
C SER A 472 -23.15 6.82 40.75
N GLY A 473 -24.31 7.45 41.00
CA GLY A 473 -24.79 7.72 42.36
C GLY A 473 -24.09 8.90 43.09
N LEU A 474 -23.75 9.95 42.36
CA LEU A 474 -23.08 11.14 42.92
C LEU A 474 -24.07 12.08 43.60
N GLY A 475 -23.96 12.23 44.94
CA GLY A 475 -24.75 13.20 45.72
C GLY A 475 -24.35 14.67 45.47
N HIS A 476 -24.80 15.60 46.34
CA HIS A 476 -24.57 17.04 46.18
C HIS A 476 -23.51 17.64 47.13
N SER A 477 -22.63 16.81 47.71
CA SER A 477 -21.57 17.27 48.62
C SER A 477 -20.35 17.83 47.90
N LEU A 478 -19.49 18.60 48.58
CA LEU A 478 -18.19 19.04 48.04
C LEU A 478 -17.31 17.86 47.57
N PHE A 479 -17.38 16.71 48.25
CA PHE A 479 -16.67 15.49 47.81
C PHE A 479 -17.20 14.95 46.47
N SER A 480 -18.48 15.22 46.16
CA SER A 480 -19.08 14.89 44.87
C SER A 480 -18.50 15.73 43.73
N VAL A 481 -18.17 17.00 43.99
CA VAL A 481 -17.55 17.91 43.01
C VAL A 481 -16.25 17.31 42.48
N MET A 482 -15.38 16.87 43.39
CA MET A 482 -14.11 16.23 43.03
C MET A 482 -14.31 14.94 42.21
N ARG A 483 -15.32 14.12 42.57
CA ARG A 483 -15.63 12.89 41.83
C ARG A 483 -16.17 13.15 40.42
N ARG A 484 -17.02 14.17 40.24
CA ARG A 484 -17.50 14.61 38.91
C ARG A 484 -16.35 15.14 38.05
N VAL A 485 -15.44 15.92 38.63
CA VAL A 485 -14.24 16.41 37.92
C VAL A 485 -13.37 15.23 37.45
N ALA A 486 -13.11 14.27 38.34
CA ALA A 486 -12.37 13.06 38.00
C ALA A 486 -13.06 12.25 36.88
N ALA A 487 -14.37 12.10 36.94
CA ALA A 487 -15.12 11.39 35.92
C ALA A 487 -15.07 12.08 34.55
N ILE A 488 -15.22 13.42 34.50
CA ILE A 488 -15.08 14.20 33.25
C ILE A 488 -13.67 14.07 32.68
N PHE A 489 -12.64 14.17 33.52
CA PHE A 489 -11.25 13.97 33.12
C PHE A 489 -11.02 12.57 32.52
N VAL A 490 -11.49 11.52 33.21
CA VAL A 490 -11.36 10.13 32.76
C VAL A 490 -12.12 9.93 31.45
N PHE A 491 -13.36 10.43 31.35
CA PHE A 491 -14.15 10.37 30.12
C PHE A 491 -13.40 11.00 28.95
N VAL A 492 -13.02 12.28 29.04
CA VAL A 492 -12.35 12.99 27.93
C VAL A 492 -11.02 12.34 27.56
N SER A 493 -10.19 11.98 28.55
CA SER A 493 -8.82 11.50 28.30
C SER A 493 -8.77 10.07 27.76
N PHE A 494 -9.57 9.15 28.31
CA PHE A 494 -9.55 7.74 27.88
C PHE A 494 -10.32 7.51 26.59
N THR A 495 -11.46 8.19 26.38
CA THR A 495 -12.20 8.07 25.11
C THR A 495 -11.44 8.69 23.94
N SER A 496 -10.68 9.77 24.17
CA SER A 496 -9.80 10.33 23.15
C SER A 496 -8.61 9.41 22.86
N LEU A 497 -8.03 8.74 23.87
CA LEU A 497 -6.95 7.74 23.66
C LEU A 497 -7.41 6.58 22.76
N LEU A 498 -8.69 6.21 22.85
CA LEU A 498 -9.31 5.20 22.00
C LEU A 498 -9.30 5.56 20.50
N GLY A 499 -8.96 6.81 20.16
CA GLY A 499 -8.71 7.24 18.79
C GLY A 499 -7.60 6.45 18.09
N VAL A 500 -6.72 5.78 18.85
CA VAL A 500 -5.67 4.89 18.33
C VAL A 500 -6.22 3.77 17.43
N ALA A 501 -7.45 3.32 17.66
CA ALA A 501 -8.11 2.31 16.82
C ALA A 501 -8.27 2.77 15.35
N GLY A 502 -8.24 4.08 15.09
CA GLY A 502 -8.30 4.67 13.76
C GLY A 502 -6.97 4.72 13.00
N VAL A 503 -5.82 4.41 13.61
CA VAL A 503 -4.50 4.48 12.94
C VAL A 503 -4.45 3.68 11.63
N PRO A 504 -4.92 2.41 11.58
CA PRO A 504 -4.80 1.61 10.36
C PRO A 504 -5.62 2.14 9.18
N SER A 505 -6.80 2.72 9.43
CA SER A 505 -7.64 3.29 8.36
C SER A 505 -7.02 4.55 7.78
N GLN A 506 -6.52 5.46 8.63
CA GLN A 506 -5.85 6.69 8.19
C GLN A 506 -4.58 6.38 7.37
N LEU A 507 -3.79 5.37 7.77
CA LEU A 507 -2.62 4.95 7.01
C LEU A 507 -2.96 4.38 5.62
N LYS A 508 -4.07 3.63 5.50
CA LYS A 508 -4.54 3.16 4.18
C LYS A 508 -4.93 4.32 3.28
N GLU A 509 -5.60 5.33 3.85
CA GLU A 509 -6.05 6.48 3.10
C GLU A 509 -4.88 7.36 2.62
N ILE A 510 -3.86 7.57 3.48
CA ILE A 510 -2.61 8.23 3.08
C ILE A 510 -1.94 7.49 1.92
N LYS A 511 -1.92 6.15 1.92
CA LYS A 511 -1.35 5.36 0.82
C LYS A 511 -2.13 5.50 -0.49
N ILE A 512 -3.45 5.58 -0.42
CA ILE A 512 -4.29 5.84 -1.59
C ILE A 512 -4.03 7.25 -2.12
N TYR A 513 -3.93 8.23 -1.21
CA TYR A 513 -3.64 9.62 -1.55
C TYR A 513 -2.27 9.78 -2.21
N THR A 514 -1.19 9.22 -1.64
CA THR A 514 0.15 9.32 -2.24
C THR A 514 0.20 8.71 -3.63
N TYR A 515 -0.58 7.65 -3.86
CA TYR A 515 -0.74 7.07 -5.18
C TYR A 515 -1.49 8.01 -6.13
N GLU A 516 -2.64 8.56 -5.74
CA GLU A 516 -3.42 9.51 -6.57
C GLU A 516 -2.65 10.79 -6.92
N GLU A 517 -1.89 11.32 -5.95
CA GLU A 517 -1.01 12.48 -6.12
C GLU A 517 0.10 12.17 -7.13
N SER A 518 0.70 10.98 -7.06
CA SER A 518 1.75 10.59 -8.01
C SER A 518 1.25 10.53 -9.46
N HIS A 519 -0.06 10.39 -9.68
CA HIS A 519 -0.73 10.41 -10.98
C HIS A 519 -1.38 11.78 -11.30
N GLN A 520 -1.15 12.80 -10.46
CA GLN A 520 -1.67 14.16 -10.59
C GLN A 520 -3.21 14.25 -10.60
N HIS A 521 -3.90 13.31 -9.97
CA HIS A 521 -5.37 13.27 -9.96
C HIS A 521 -6.00 14.09 -8.83
N SER A 522 -5.37 14.04 -7.65
CA SER A 522 -5.79 14.72 -6.43
C SER A 522 -4.72 15.73 -6.02
N GLY A 523 -5.10 16.77 -5.27
CA GLY A 523 -4.16 17.71 -4.65
C GLY A 523 -4.24 17.64 -3.12
N GLU A 524 -3.21 18.12 -2.43
CA GLU A 524 -3.09 18.00 -0.96
C GLU A 524 -4.29 18.65 -0.24
N PHE A 525 -4.70 19.83 -0.70
CA PHE A 525 -5.81 20.58 -0.10
C PHE A 525 -7.15 19.87 -0.30
N VAL A 526 -7.38 19.33 -1.50
CA VAL A 526 -8.60 18.58 -1.83
C VAL A 526 -8.71 17.33 -0.95
N PHE A 527 -7.58 16.65 -0.75
CA PHE A 527 -7.50 15.49 0.14
C PHE A 527 -7.91 15.81 1.57
N LEU A 528 -7.29 16.83 2.18
CA LEU A 528 -7.54 17.19 3.57
C LEU A 528 -8.97 17.66 3.82
N LEU A 529 -9.51 18.44 2.90
CA LEU A 529 -10.88 18.94 3.00
C LEU A 529 -11.91 17.83 2.79
N GLY A 530 -11.67 16.96 1.82
CA GLY A 530 -12.54 15.81 1.58
C GLY A 530 -12.60 14.86 2.78
N GLN A 531 -11.44 14.61 3.41
CA GLN A 531 -11.35 13.79 4.63
C GLN A 531 -12.03 14.45 5.83
N LEU A 532 -11.84 15.76 6.02
CA LEU A 532 -12.50 16.50 7.11
C LEU A 532 -14.02 16.41 7.00
N PHE A 533 -14.59 16.64 5.82
CA PHE A 533 -16.04 16.57 5.65
C PHE A 533 -16.57 15.14 5.74
N ALA A 534 -15.79 14.13 5.32
CA ALA A 534 -16.19 12.74 5.45
C ALA A 534 -16.21 12.27 6.92
N SER A 535 -15.33 12.78 7.78
CA SER A 535 -15.26 12.33 9.16
C SER A 535 -16.32 12.92 10.08
N ILE A 536 -16.88 14.10 9.75
CA ILE A 536 -17.87 14.81 10.58
C ILE A 536 -19.07 13.94 10.99
N PRO A 537 -19.81 13.27 10.07
CA PRO A 537 -21.01 12.52 10.45
C PRO A 537 -20.70 11.38 11.42
N PHE A 538 -19.59 10.69 11.18
CA PHE A 538 -19.19 9.54 11.99
C PHE A 538 -18.66 9.95 13.38
N LEU A 539 -17.84 11.01 13.45
CA LEU A 539 -17.36 11.52 14.72
C LEU A 539 -18.47 12.18 15.54
N PHE A 540 -19.43 12.83 14.89
CA PHE A 540 -20.61 13.38 15.55
C PHE A 540 -21.47 12.25 16.15
N LEU A 541 -21.64 11.15 15.41
CA LEU A 541 -22.33 9.95 15.91
C LEU A 541 -21.62 9.33 17.13
N ILE A 542 -20.28 9.25 17.13
CA ILE A 542 -19.52 8.82 18.32
C ILE A 542 -19.73 9.79 19.47
N SER A 543 -19.65 11.10 19.20
CA SER A 543 -19.77 12.12 20.22
C SER A 543 -21.13 12.06 20.91
N ILE A 544 -22.22 12.10 20.14
CA ILE A 544 -23.57 12.10 20.71
C ILE A 544 -23.87 10.79 21.47
N SER A 545 -23.52 9.62 20.90
CA SER A 545 -23.82 8.33 21.54
C SER A 545 -23.07 8.14 22.86
N SER A 546 -21.77 8.40 22.88
CA SER A 546 -20.94 8.28 24.09
C SER A 546 -21.25 9.36 25.14
N SER A 547 -21.50 10.60 24.72
CA SER A 547 -21.88 11.69 25.63
C SER A 547 -23.22 11.42 26.30
N LEU A 548 -24.26 10.98 25.58
CA LEU A 548 -25.57 10.70 26.17
C LEU A 548 -25.48 9.63 27.26
N VAL A 549 -24.79 8.52 26.98
CA VAL A 549 -24.60 7.43 27.95
C VAL A 549 -23.89 7.92 29.19
N PHE A 550 -22.77 8.65 29.03
CA PHE A 550 -22.01 9.16 30.17
C PHE A 550 -22.78 10.21 30.98
N TYR A 551 -23.41 11.18 30.31
CA TYR A 551 -24.09 12.33 30.92
C TYR A 551 -25.23 11.91 31.85
N PHE A 552 -26.06 10.98 31.40
CA PHE A 552 -27.20 10.51 32.18
C PHE A 552 -26.80 9.52 33.28
N LEU A 553 -25.80 8.65 33.06
CA LEU A 553 -25.35 7.69 34.09
C LEU A 553 -24.74 8.36 35.32
N ILE A 554 -24.00 9.44 35.10
CA ILE A 554 -23.34 10.17 36.19
C ILE A 554 -24.30 11.17 36.89
N GLY A 555 -25.38 11.57 36.22
CA GLY A 555 -26.34 12.55 36.72
C GLY A 555 -25.79 13.99 36.71
N LEU A 556 -25.25 14.44 35.56
CA LEU A 556 -24.98 15.88 35.32
C LEU A 556 -26.29 16.68 35.27
N ARG A 557 -26.21 18.01 35.29
CA ARG A 557 -27.39 18.89 35.32
C ARG A 557 -28.33 18.65 34.13
N ASP A 558 -29.62 18.47 34.37
CA ASP A 558 -30.58 18.14 33.31
C ASP A 558 -31.09 19.39 32.57
N GLU A 559 -30.20 20.04 31.82
CA GLU A 559 -30.53 21.16 30.94
C GLU A 559 -30.05 20.88 29.51
N PHE A 560 -30.93 21.06 28.53
CA PHE A 560 -30.63 20.77 27.12
C PHE A 560 -29.44 21.61 26.58
N SER A 561 -29.34 22.88 26.98
CA SER A 561 -28.22 23.76 26.62
C SER A 561 -26.86 23.21 27.10
N LEU A 562 -26.82 22.68 28.32
CA LEU A 562 -25.61 22.14 28.94
C LEU A 562 -25.20 20.82 28.30
N LEU A 563 -26.18 19.95 28.00
CA LEU A 563 -25.98 18.71 27.25
C LEU A 563 -25.43 18.98 25.84
N MET A 564 -26.04 19.92 25.10
CA MET A 564 -25.58 20.26 23.75
C MET A 564 -24.16 20.84 23.73
N TYR A 565 -23.82 21.67 24.73
CA TYR A 565 -22.45 22.14 24.89
C TYR A 565 -21.49 20.98 25.19
N PHE A 566 -21.88 20.03 26.05
CA PHE A 566 -21.08 18.83 26.34
C PHE A 566 -20.80 18.02 25.07
N VAL A 567 -21.84 17.75 24.27
CA VAL A 567 -21.72 17.04 22.99
C VAL A 567 -20.83 17.80 22.01
N LEU A 568 -20.99 19.12 21.89
CA LEU A 568 -20.21 19.94 20.96
C LEU A 568 -18.73 20.05 21.37
N ASN A 569 -18.46 20.19 22.67
CA ASN A 569 -17.10 20.21 23.22
C ASN A 569 -16.39 18.88 22.98
N PHE A 570 -17.08 17.76 23.25
CA PHE A 570 -16.51 16.44 23.02
C PHE A 570 -16.31 16.16 21.52
N PHE A 571 -17.23 16.60 20.67
CA PHE A 571 -17.09 16.51 19.21
C PHE A 571 -15.86 17.29 18.70
N ALA A 572 -15.65 18.52 19.18
CA ALA A 572 -14.46 19.31 18.85
C ALA A 572 -13.18 18.61 19.32
N CYS A 573 -13.19 17.99 20.50
CA CYS A 573 -12.08 17.17 21.02
C CYS A 573 -11.76 15.98 20.09
N LEU A 574 -12.78 15.27 19.59
CA LEU A 574 -12.59 14.17 18.62
C LEU A 574 -12.03 14.66 17.28
N LEU A 575 -12.45 15.82 16.78
CA LEU A 575 -11.91 16.41 15.55
C LEU A 575 -10.43 16.78 15.69
N VAL A 576 -10.04 17.38 16.82
CA VAL A 576 -8.64 17.69 17.13
C VAL A 576 -7.82 16.40 17.18
N ASN A 577 -8.35 15.39 17.87
CA ASN A 577 -7.71 14.08 18.00
C ASN A 577 -7.50 13.38 16.65
N GLU A 578 -8.46 13.48 15.73
CA GLU A 578 -8.29 12.95 14.37
C GLU A 578 -7.25 13.74 13.56
N GLY A 579 -7.16 15.07 13.76
CA GLY A 579 -6.09 15.89 13.21
C GLY A 579 -4.70 15.46 13.69
N LEU A 580 -4.55 15.21 15.00
CA LEU A 580 -3.32 14.69 15.60
C LEU A 580 -2.98 13.28 15.12
N LEU A 581 -3.98 12.41 15.00
CA LEU A 581 -3.83 11.06 14.46
C LEU A 581 -3.29 11.08 13.03
N LEU A 582 -3.87 11.93 12.17
CA LEU A 582 -3.43 12.10 10.79
C LEU A 582 -2.00 12.66 10.71
N LEU A 583 -1.65 13.58 11.61
CA LEU A 583 -0.29 14.12 11.75
C LEU A 583 0.72 13.00 12.03
N VAL A 584 0.49 12.19 13.05
CA VAL A 584 1.38 11.08 13.43
C VAL A 584 1.46 10.03 12.30
N ALA A 585 0.31 9.67 11.70
CA ALA A 585 0.26 8.71 10.60
C ALA A 585 1.07 9.19 9.37
N SER A 586 1.04 10.49 9.07
CA SER A 586 1.80 11.07 7.95
C SER A 586 3.32 11.02 8.15
N ILE A 587 3.80 11.08 9.40
CA ILE A 587 5.23 11.07 9.76
C ILE A 587 5.77 9.64 9.80
N CYS A 588 5.08 8.73 10.50
CA CYS A 588 5.61 7.40 10.79
C CYS A 588 5.41 6.39 9.63
N GLN A 589 4.36 6.55 8.81
CA GLN A 589 3.99 5.69 7.66
C GLN A 589 3.97 4.17 7.94
N ASN A 590 4.00 3.77 9.20
CA ASN A 590 4.04 2.39 9.68
C ASN A 590 3.06 2.24 10.84
N ILE A 591 2.30 1.14 10.87
CA ILE A 591 1.23 0.95 11.86
C ILE A 591 1.78 0.93 13.28
N PHE A 592 2.80 0.10 13.55
CA PHE A 592 3.38 -0.05 14.88
C PHE A 592 3.93 1.27 15.44
N TRP A 593 4.78 1.95 14.67
CA TRP A 593 5.37 3.22 15.08
C TRP A 593 4.33 4.33 15.23
N SER A 594 3.31 4.37 14.38
CA SER A 594 2.23 5.36 14.48
C SER A 594 1.41 5.16 15.76
N ILE A 595 1.07 3.91 16.11
CA ILE A 595 0.36 3.59 17.35
C ILE A 595 1.20 3.99 18.57
N LEU A 596 2.47 3.58 18.60
CA LEU A 596 3.36 3.89 19.72
C LEU A 596 3.52 5.40 19.92
N SER A 597 3.86 6.14 18.86
CA SER A 597 4.01 7.59 18.94
C SER A 597 2.72 8.30 19.30
N PHE A 598 1.57 7.87 18.76
CA PHE A 598 0.27 8.47 19.08
C PHE A 598 -0.06 8.29 20.57
N VAL A 599 0.04 7.08 21.11
CA VAL A 599 -0.23 6.79 22.53
C VAL A 599 0.74 7.57 23.43
N SER A 600 2.04 7.60 23.11
CA SER A 600 3.02 8.35 23.90
C SER A 600 2.72 9.85 23.95
N ILE A 601 2.39 10.46 22.80
CA ILE A 601 2.03 11.88 22.73
C ILE A 601 0.74 12.13 23.53
N HIS A 602 -0.25 11.26 23.39
CA HIS A 602 -1.54 11.38 24.09
C HIS A 602 -1.39 11.30 25.61
N VAL A 603 -0.58 10.37 26.12
CA VAL A 603 -0.32 10.24 27.56
C VAL A 603 0.39 11.48 28.11
N ILE A 604 1.36 12.05 27.37
CA ILE A 604 2.03 13.29 27.77
C ILE A 604 1.03 14.46 27.83
N MET A 605 0.14 14.57 26.82
CA MET A 605 -0.91 15.59 26.82
C MET A 605 -1.89 15.41 27.99
N MET A 606 -2.27 14.17 28.30
CA MET A 606 -3.14 13.83 29.44
C MET A 606 -2.53 14.24 30.79
N LEU A 607 -1.22 14.06 30.98
CA LEU A 607 -0.53 14.51 32.21
C LEU A 607 -0.61 16.02 32.42
N SER A 608 -0.63 16.80 31.32
CA SER A 608 -0.73 18.27 31.36
C SER A 608 -2.16 18.82 31.33
N ALA A 609 -3.18 17.96 31.37
CA ALA A 609 -4.58 18.31 31.17
C ALA A 609 -5.24 19.11 32.33
N GLY A 610 -4.48 19.48 33.36
CA GLY A 610 -4.95 20.27 34.49
C GLY A 610 -5.57 19.48 35.65
N PHE A 611 -5.83 18.17 35.48
CA PHE A 611 -6.40 17.33 36.54
C PHE A 611 -5.40 16.95 37.64
N PHE A 612 -4.23 16.40 37.25
CA PHE A 612 -3.22 15.94 38.21
C PHE A 612 -2.46 17.08 38.89
N ARG A 613 -2.24 18.17 38.15
CA ARG A 613 -1.57 19.37 38.63
C ARG A 613 -2.09 20.56 37.85
N ILE A 614 -2.35 21.65 38.57
CA ILE A 614 -2.84 22.90 37.99
C ILE A 614 -1.83 23.46 36.98
N ARG A 615 -2.33 24.07 35.89
CA ARG A 615 -1.51 24.52 34.75
C ARG A 615 -0.42 25.52 35.17
N SER A 616 -0.77 26.50 36.02
CA SER A 616 0.13 27.55 36.51
C SER A 616 1.27 27.03 37.39
N ALA A 617 1.09 25.86 38.02
CA ALA A 617 2.09 25.25 38.87
C ALA A 617 3.02 24.30 38.11
N LEU A 618 2.83 24.05 36.81
CA LEU A 618 3.68 23.13 36.04
C LEU A 618 5.12 23.66 35.88
N PRO A 619 6.13 22.79 35.80
CA PRO A 619 7.51 23.20 35.51
C PRO A 619 7.60 23.95 34.17
N ARG A 620 8.17 25.16 34.21
CA ARG A 620 8.13 26.14 33.11
C ARG A 620 8.71 25.67 31.75
N PRO A 621 9.88 25.02 31.66
CA PRO A 621 10.60 24.89 30.39
C PRO A 621 10.01 23.90 29.36
N ALA A 622 9.21 22.92 29.81
CA ALA A 622 8.68 21.88 28.93
C ALA A 622 7.18 21.63 29.18
N TRP A 623 6.79 21.54 30.45
CA TRP A 623 5.43 21.17 30.84
C TRP A 623 4.45 22.34 30.74
N MET A 624 4.83 23.52 31.24
CA MET A 624 4.02 24.73 31.09
C MET A 624 4.07 25.22 29.63
N TYR A 625 5.28 25.39 29.08
CA TYR A 625 5.50 25.77 27.69
C TYR A 625 6.38 24.71 27.01
N PRO A 626 5.97 24.06 25.90
CA PRO A 626 4.73 24.25 25.13
C PRO A 626 3.61 23.23 25.43
N ILE A 627 3.87 22.17 26.21
CA ILE A 627 2.99 20.98 26.28
C ILE A 627 1.57 21.34 26.73
N SER A 628 1.41 22.14 27.80
CA SER A 628 0.09 22.48 28.33
C SER A 628 -0.80 23.28 27.36
N TYR A 629 -0.20 24.04 26.43
CA TYR A 629 -0.91 24.82 25.41
C TYR A 629 -1.27 23.99 24.17
N ILE A 630 -0.51 22.94 23.89
CA ILE A 630 -0.79 22.02 22.79
C ILE A 630 -1.82 20.96 23.22
N ALA A 631 -1.87 20.64 24.52
CA ALA A 631 -2.79 19.68 25.10
C ALA A 631 -4.26 20.16 25.02
N PHE A 632 -4.99 19.66 24.03
CA PHE A 632 -6.40 19.98 23.83
C PHE A 632 -7.31 19.49 24.96
N HIS A 633 -6.90 18.45 25.70
CA HIS A 633 -7.62 17.97 26.89
C HIS A 633 -7.87 19.09 27.90
N THR A 634 -6.87 19.96 28.12
CA THR A 634 -6.97 21.02 29.11
C THR A 634 -8.13 21.98 28.80
N TYR A 635 -8.27 22.39 27.54
CA TYR A 635 -9.35 23.28 27.10
C TYR A 635 -10.72 22.58 27.09
N SER A 636 -10.75 21.30 26.74
CA SER A 636 -11.98 20.50 26.78
C SER A 636 -12.49 20.34 28.21
N ILE A 637 -11.64 19.86 29.13
CA ILE A 637 -11.99 19.67 30.54
C ILE A 637 -12.37 21.00 31.19
N GLN A 638 -11.58 22.05 31.02
CA GLN A 638 -11.90 23.36 31.57
C GLN A 638 -13.28 23.86 31.09
N GLY A 639 -13.55 23.75 29.79
CA GLY A 639 -14.85 24.14 29.23
C GLY A 639 -16.02 23.29 29.75
N LEU A 640 -15.83 21.99 30.00
CA LEU A 640 -16.86 21.10 30.55
C LEU A 640 -17.11 21.39 32.05
N LEU A 641 -16.07 21.69 32.81
CA LEU A 641 -16.18 22.08 34.21
C LEU A 641 -16.90 23.43 34.36
N GLU A 642 -16.52 24.42 33.53
CA GLU A 642 -17.22 25.71 33.45
C GLU A 642 -18.71 25.51 33.11
N ASN A 643 -19.03 24.59 32.20
CA ASN A 643 -20.42 24.29 31.83
C ASN A 643 -21.23 23.66 32.96
N GLU A 644 -20.65 22.76 33.75
CA GLU A 644 -21.36 22.10 34.86
C GLU A 644 -21.53 23.04 36.07
N TYR A 645 -20.47 23.77 36.45
CA TYR A 645 -20.39 24.42 37.75
C TYR A 645 -20.72 25.92 37.74
N ILE A 646 -20.64 26.63 36.61
CA ILE A 646 -21.05 28.03 36.55
C ILE A 646 -22.56 28.10 36.84
N GLY A 647 -22.93 28.93 37.83
CA GLY A 647 -24.31 29.08 38.29
C GLY A 647 -24.77 28.02 39.31
N THR A 648 -23.87 27.20 39.87
CA THR A 648 -24.19 26.27 40.96
C THR A 648 -23.73 26.78 42.32
N SER A 649 -24.42 26.38 43.39
CA SER A 649 -24.04 26.69 44.78
C SER A 649 -24.08 25.42 45.63
N PHE A 650 -23.01 25.17 46.39
CA PHE A 650 -22.88 24.00 47.26
C PHE A 650 -23.01 24.40 48.73
N ALA A 651 -23.85 23.71 49.49
CA ALA A 651 -23.95 23.88 50.92
C ALA A 651 -22.73 23.28 51.63
N VAL A 652 -22.10 24.05 52.51
CA VAL A 652 -20.97 23.69 53.36
C VAL A 652 -21.40 23.82 54.81
N GLY A 653 -21.73 22.68 55.43
CA GLY A 653 -22.38 22.65 56.73
C GLY A 653 -23.83 23.13 56.67
N GLN A 654 -24.33 23.70 57.78
CA GLN A 654 -25.74 24.15 57.89
C GLN A 654 -25.98 25.60 57.43
N VAL A 655 -24.94 26.43 57.23
CA VAL A 655 -25.12 27.90 57.12
C VAL A 655 -24.39 28.55 55.93
N ARG A 656 -23.34 27.95 55.37
CA ARG A 656 -22.54 28.58 54.30
C ARG A 656 -22.79 27.92 52.95
N THR A 657 -22.99 28.72 51.91
CA THR A 657 -23.02 28.24 50.52
C THR A 657 -21.77 28.76 49.80
N ILE A 658 -21.02 27.86 49.17
CA ILE A 658 -19.87 28.21 48.33
C ILE A 658 -20.34 28.13 46.88
N SER A 659 -20.00 29.13 46.07
CA SER A 659 -20.29 29.10 44.63
C SER A 659 -19.46 28.00 43.94
N GLY A 660 -19.99 27.40 42.87
CA GLY A 660 -19.24 26.43 42.07
C GLY A 660 -17.93 27.01 41.52
N TYR A 661 -17.90 28.32 41.26
CA TYR A 661 -16.68 29.04 40.91
C TYR A 661 -15.64 29.03 42.03
N GLU A 662 -15.98 29.41 43.25
CA GLU A 662 -15.05 29.38 44.39
C GLU A 662 -14.61 27.95 44.73
N ALA A 663 -15.49 26.97 44.53
CA ALA A 663 -15.19 25.56 44.76
C ALA A 663 -14.13 24.99 43.79
N LEU A 664 -14.07 25.50 42.55
CA LEU A 664 -13.13 25.03 41.54
C LEU A 664 -11.98 26.01 41.21
N GLY A 665 -12.16 27.32 41.43
CA GLY A 665 -11.25 28.37 40.98
C GLY A 665 -9.84 28.23 41.55
N ASN A 666 -9.74 27.87 42.83
CA ASN A 666 -8.45 27.67 43.51
C ASN A 666 -7.72 26.38 43.10
N VAL A 667 -8.42 25.41 42.48
CA VAL A 667 -7.89 24.07 42.19
C VAL A 667 -7.63 23.85 40.69
N TYR A 668 -8.42 24.49 39.82
CA TYR A 668 -8.42 24.22 38.38
C TYR A 668 -8.32 25.44 37.46
N ASP A 669 -8.04 26.65 37.99
CA ASP A 669 -7.76 27.88 37.20
C ASP A 669 -8.91 28.25 36.25
N ILE A 670 -10.15 28.13 36.75
CA ILE A 670 -11.39 28.45 36.02
C ILE A 670 -11.63 29.96 36.05
N SER A 671 -12.14 30.51 34.94
CA SER A 671 -12.48 31.93 34.83
C SER A 671 -13.90 32.22 35.29
N ASP A 672 -14.12 33.36 35.97
CA ASP A 672 -15.43 33.80 36.45
C ASP A 672 -16.35 34.31 35.32
N ASP A 673 -15.76 34.60 34.15
CA ASP A 673 -16.49 35.12 32.99
C ASP A 673 -17.44 34.06 32.41
N SER A 674 -18.73 34.37 32.31
CA SER A 674 -19.76 33.49 31.70
C SER A 674 -19.44 33.07 30.26
N ASN A 675 -18.62 33.86 29.55
CA ASN A 675 -18.19 33.57 28.18
C ASN A 675 -16.92 32.72 28.08
N SER A 676 -16.29 32.36 29.20
CA SER A 676 -15.08 31.53 29.26
C SER A 676 -15.22 30.20 28.53
N LYS A 677 -16.36 29.52 28.71
CA LYS A 677 -16.64 28.22 28.07
C LYS A 677 -16.63 28.31 26.54
N TRP A 678 -17.15 29.40 25.96
CA TRP A 678 -17.15 29.62 24.51
C TRP A 678 -15.74 29.94 23.98
N LYS A 679 -14.89 30.61 24.77
CA LYS A 679 -13.48 30.83 24.43
C LYS A 679 -12.73 29.50 24.35
N ASN A 680 -12.95 28.62 25.33
CA ASN A 680 -12.36 27.27 25.33
C ASN A 680 -12.80 26.44 24.11
N LEU A 681 -14.09 26.48 23.77
CA LEU A 681 -14.60 25.81 22.58
C LEU A 681 -14.01 26.38 21.27
N LEU A 682 -13.88 27.71 21.16
CA LEU A 682 -13.26 28.36 20.02
C LEU A 682 -11.80 27.91 19.85
N VAL A 683 -11.04 27.83 20.95
CA VAL A 683 -9.65 27.34 20.92
C VAL A 683 -9.57 25.92 20.37
N LEU A 684 -10.49 25.02 20.75
CA LEU A 684 -10.55 23.66 20.19
C LEU A 684 -10.76 23.67 18.67
N PHE A 685 -11.69 24.48 18.15
CA PHE A 685 -11.90 24.60 16.70
C PHE A 685 -10.69 25.22 15.97
N VAL A 686 -10.03 26.20 16.58
CA VAL A 686 -8.77 26.75 16.05
C VAL A 686 -7.68 25.67 15.99
N MET A 687 -7.59 24.80 17.01
CA MET A 687 -6.67 23.67 17.00
C MET A 687 -6.98 22.68 15.87
N VAL A 688 -8.26 22.40 15.57
CA VAL A 688 -8.64 21.54 14.43
C VAL A 688 -8.02 22.09 13.13
N VAL A 689 -8.20 23.39 12.88
CA VAL A 689 -7.63 24.05 11.69
C VAL A 689 -6.10 24.02 11.72
N ALA A 690 -5.49 24.33 12.86
CA ALA A 690 -4.04 24.36 13.03
C ALA A 690 -3.38 23.00 12.73
N TYR A 691 -3.94 21.90 13.26
CA TYR A 691 -3.43 20.55 12.96
C TYR A 691 -3.58 20.19 11.49
N LYS A 692 -4.69 20.57 10.83
CA LYS A 692 -4.88 20.32 9.39
C LYS A 692 -3.91 21.14 8.53
N VAL A 693 -3.63 22.40 8.90
CA VAL A 693 -2.62 23.23 8.25
C VAL A 693 -1.22 22.62 8.43
N LEU A 694 -0.90 22.12 9.62
CA LEU A 694 0.38 21.45 9.87
C LEU A 694 0.53 20.19 9.01
N VAL A 695 -0.52 19.38 8.90
CA VAL A 695 -0.53 18.21 8.00
C VAL A 695 -0.38 18.64 6.54
N PHE A 696 -1.05 19.70 6.10
CA PHE A 696 -0.91 20.25 4.74
C PHE A 696 0.55 20.63 4.44
N ILE A 697 1.20 21.36 5.37
CA ILE A 697 2.61 21.72 5.26
C ILE A 697 3.49 20.48 5.20
N LEU A 698 3.21 19.47 6.05
CA LEU A 698 3.98 18.24 6.08
C LEU A 698 3.81 17.40 4.82
N LEU A 699 2.60 17.24 4.29
CA LEU A 699 2.37 16.53 3.03
C LEU A 699 3.14 17.22 1.90
N LYS A 700 3.02 18.55 1.79
CA LYS A 700 3.75 19.35 0.79
C LYS A 700 5.27 19.25 0.97
N CYS A 701 5.77 19.23 2.20
CA CYS A 701 7.19 19.10 2.51
C CYS A 701 7.72 17.68 2.29
N CYS A 702 6.98 16.64 2.69
CA CYS A 702 7.35 15.23 2.54
C CYS A 702 7.36 14.82 1.06
N ILE A 703 6.41 15.30 0.27
CA ILE A 703 6.40 15.10 -1.19
C ILE A 703 7.64 15.75 -1.82
N ARG A 704 8.00 16.98 -1.42
CA ARG A 704 9.18 17.70 -1.92
C ARG A 704 10.52 17.21 -1.35
N LYS A 705 10.51 16.49 -0.21
CA LYS A 705 11.69 15.93 0.48
C LYS A 705 11.57 14.42 0.66
N ASN A 706 11.16 13.70 -0.37
CA ASN A 706 10.96 12.24 -0.33
C ASN A 706 12.27 11.41 -0.19
N HIS A 707 13.29 11.96 0.47
CA HIS A 707 14.57 11.31 0.73
C HIS A 707 15.08 11.42 2.18
N SER A 708 14.49 12.27 3.04
CA SER A 708 15.02 12.49 4.41
C SER A 708 14.24 11.77 5.51
N VAL A 709 12.90 11.72 5.45
CA VAL A 709 12.09 11.15 6.54
C VAL A 709 12.09 9.62 6.51
N HIS A 710 12.04 9.02 5.31
CA HIS A 710 12.20 7.56 5.13
C HIS A 710 13.57 7.03 5.62
N LYS A 711 14.55 7.92 5.82
CA LYS A 711 15.93 7.60 6.20
C LYS A 711 16.10 7.39 7.70
N LEU A 712 15.25 8.01 8.53
CA LEU A 712 15.30 7.85 9.98
C LEU A 712 14.67 6.51 10.43
N PHE A 713 13.57 6.12 9.80
CA PHE A 713 12.81 4.93 10.20
C PHE A 713 13.28 3.60 9.57
N ARG A 714 14.07 3.62 8.49
CA ARG A 714 14.62 2.38 7.89
C ARG A 714 15.87 1.85 8.59
N CYS A 715 16.47 2.63 9.49
CA CYS A 715 17.70 2.22 10.18
C CYS A 715 17.49 1.07 11.17
N THR A 716 16.23 0.71 11.48
CA THR A 716 15.89 -0.40 12.38
C THR A 716 15.41 -1.66 11.65
N GLN A 717 14.99 -1.60 10.38
CA GLN A 717 14.49 -2.78 9.65
C GLN A 717 15.60 -3.61 9.01
N ASN A 718 16.66 -2.98 8.47
CA ASN A 718 17.76 -3.68 7.79
C ASN A 718 18.72 -4.44 8.73
N ARG A 719 18.44 -4.49 10.04
CA ARG A 719 19.26 -5.23 11.01
C ARG A 719 18.67 -6.59 11.39
N LYS A 720 17.49 -6.96 10.87
CA LYS A 720 16.84 -8.25 11.17
C LYS A 720 16.88 -9.29 10.04
N ASP A 721 17.30 -8.91 8.83
CA ASP A 721 17.50 -9.85 7.71
C ASP A 721 18.96 -10.31 7.54
N TYR A 722 19.79 -10.04 8.55
CA TYR A 722 21.12 -10.64 8.71
C TYR A 722 21.16 -11.36 10.06
N LYS A 723 20.53 -12.53 10.13
CA LYS A 723 20.89 -13.64 11.00
C LYS A 723 20.27 -14.92 10.50
#